data_AF-A0A1Y1WW10-F1
#
_entry.id   AF-A0A1Y1WW10-F1
#
_cell.length_a   1.000
_cell.length_b   1.000
_cell.length_c   1.000
_cell.angle_alpha   90.00
_cell.angle_beta   90.00
_cell.angle_gamma   90.00
#
_symmetry.space_group_name_H-M   'P 1'
#
loop_
_entity.id
_entity.type
_entity.pdbx_description
1 polymer ?
#
loop_
_entity_poly.entity_id
_entity_poly.type
_entity_poly.pdbx_seq_one_letter_code
_entity_poly.pdbx_strand_id
1 'polypeptide(L)'
;MSKSIQKPKKPLFGTVIPGTSTMDFYEFQKRRYFKGYNKNQLLTLLKDLLQKRKFELATRVALILFKNSDTSIEMLWKIGMEILRNKNHSNNHCHRFFNQLLSLNSSHNEEILLEYIFYCIKTEQYEEGINKLSEFIFLSPYKENSILVGYSGILYFILWEKNLPENVQKFRLFDYRNMENDDDEEFVSQENYKCSNFRRNAKKNFEQSLGLNPHNDFILQYYIKILIFEKHFEKAYLNLNNFCDINPNNLIGLKLLLNFIKTYSQNDIKWVELTNKIIKIDKFCDRETIFLPLVDYYLKLFNKKNKKEMSKTYSSESSSLHYIKLAEELLIERLDFEIDSFKLWEKLANILLIINEKYLGIDHELWKNRRNWWKLFHFENKNIIIKSEDKAEFFIYRAICSIYIYGKNMDLKSNYIYNISNNLRKIIRKHGFTEREIYPECSEEELKKYISSIPNIDIKEKIEKDKDKNEVMNIKTIFGKRISSYLKNYMNRKEITNCEIDKNIKEYLERVSNQFNFLNKAYQSHFLSNSDYQNDVYELRNILLSKLSGLKAFYKNYRNINAFYIFKHYGISIFHLEFLNFEYEHPEEASYFEKLHELLFKLSESQLEKLKPSVTYINQSNNSKFLEENQKENSLVENKKIFIINQIKSNCIEELSNTVDEDIIDSYEDLNIHFSDTDKDIINVNQLITKCNDLCIKYSISNYIIKYVFDILFLTF
;
A
#
# COMPACT_ATOMS: atom_id res chain seq x y z
N MET A 1 -80.18 -40.13 20.26
CA MET A 1 -79.75 -39.32 19.09
C MET A 1 -80.25 -37.89 19.27
N SER A 2 -79.36 -36.95 19.60
CA SER A 2 -79.61 -35.50 19.53
C SER A 2 -78.29 -34.83 19.11
N LYS A 3 -78.24 -34.39 17.85
CA LYS A 3 -77.08 -33.68 17.30
C LYS A 3 -77.09 -32.24 17.81
N SER A 4 -76.05 -31.87 18.55
CA SER A 4 -75.80 -30.49 18.97
C SER A 4 -75.42 -29.64 17.77
N ILE A 5 -76.23 -28.62 17.48
CA ILE A 5 -75.97 -27.63 16.45
C ILE A 5 -74.88 -26.69 16.97
N GLN A 6 -73.67 -26.79 16.40
CA GLN A 6 -72.61 -25.81 16.62
C GLN A 6 -73.04 -24.46 16.01
N LYS A 7 -73.14 -23.43 16.84
CA LYS A 7 -73.37 -22.06 16.39
C LYS A 7 -72.17 -21.57 15.56
N PRO A 8 -72.39 -20.83 14.46
CA PRO A 8 -71.30 -20.27 13.66
C PRO A 8 -70.51 -19.25 14.49
N LYS A 9 -69.17 -19.37 14.48
CA LYS A 9 -68.25 -18.40 15.07
C LYS A 9 -68.48 -17.03 14.40
N LYS A 10 -68.73 -16.00 15.21
CA LYS A 10 -68.85 -14.61 14.74
C LYS A 10 -67.55 -14.18 14.01
N PRO A 11 -67.63 -13.35 12.95
CA PRO A 11 -66.43 -12.81 12.30
C PRO A 11 -65.59 -12.01 13.32
N LEU A 12 -64.27 -12.16 13.23
CA LEU A 12 -63.26 -11.57 14.14
C LEU A 12 -63.29 -10.04 14.25
N PHE A 13 -63.95 -9.35 13.32
CA PHE A 13 -64.17 -7.92 13.35
C PHE A 13 -65.67 -7.64 13.37
N GLY A 14 -66.16 -7.00 14.43
CA GLY A 14 -67.50 -6.43 14.44
C GLY A 14 -67.67 -5.52 13.22
N THR A 15 -68.82 -5.60 12.55
CA THR A 15 -69.10 -4.97 11.25
C THR A 15 -69.14 -3.43 11.28
N VAL A 16 -68.65 -2.79 12.33
CA VAL A 16 -68.66 -1.35 12.49
C VAL A 16 -67.25 -0.89 12.90
N ILE A 17 -66.52 -0.34 11.93
CA ILE A 17 -65.37 0.51 12.17
C ILE A 17 -65.91 1.96 12.19
N PRO A 18 -65.87 2.69 13.32
CA PRO A 18 -66.35 4.08 13.35
C PRO A 18 -65.33 4.98 12.64
N GLY A 19 -65.78 5.68 11.60
CA GLY A 19 -64.94 6.53 10.73
C GLY A 19 -65.41 6.58 9.26
N THR A 20 -66.33 5.70 8.86
CA THR A 20 -67.06 5.78 7.59
C THR A 20 -68.45 6.41 7.83
N SER A 21 -68.52 7.68 8.25
CA SER A 21 -69.81 8.30 8.59
C SER A 21 -70.63 8.79 7.38
N THR A 22 -70.22 8.55 6.14
CA THR A 22 -71.05 8.86 4.95
C THR A 22 -70.88 7.89 3.79
N MET A 23 -70.41 6.66 4.03
CA MET A 23 -70.43 5.63 2.98
C MET A 23 -71.31 4.47 3.41
N ASP A 24 -72.50 4.46 2.82
CA ASP A 24 -73.53 3.46 3.00
C ASP A 24 -72.95 2.04 2.93
N PHE A 25 -73.20 1.25 3.97
CA PHE A 25 -72.94 -0.19 3.99
C PHE A 25 -73.66 -0.93 2.83
N TYR A 26 -74.64 -0.27 2.21
CA TYR A 26 -75.34 -0.69 1.00
C TYR A 26 -74.53 -0.49 -0.30
N GLU A 27 -73.72 0.56 -0.45
CA GLU A 27 -72.78 0.69 -1.59
C GLU A 27 -71.67 -0.38 -1.53
N PHE A 28 -71.27 -0.76 -0.31
CA PHE A 28 -70.31 -1.84 -0.05
C PHE A 28 -70.79 -3.23 -0.52
N GLN A 29 -72.11 -3.42 -0.71
CA GLN A 29 -72.69 -4.65 -1.27
C GLN A 29 -72.79 -4.70 -2.80
N LYS A 30 -72.38 -3.66 -3.55
CA LYS A 30 -72.17 -3.77 -5.01
C LYS A 30 -70.92 -4.62 -5.32
N ARG A 31 -71.06 -5.92 -5.04
CA ARG A 31 -70.10 -7.03 -5.15
C ARG A 31 -69.72 -7.40 -6.60
N ARG A 32 -69.20 -6.48 -7.42
CA ARG A 32 -68.78 -6.86 -8.80
C ARG A 32 -67.33 -6.61 -9.22
N TYR A 33 -66.56 -5.77 -8.53
CA TYR A 33 -65.19 -5.47 -9.02
C TYR A 33 -64.14 -6.56 -8.71
N PHE A 34 -64.30 -7.37 -7.67
CA PHE A 34 -63.30 -8.38 -7.28
C PHE A 34 -63.85 -9.80 -7.10
N LYS A 35 -65.14 -10.02 -7.41
CA LYS A 35 -65.83 -11.30 -7.27
C LYS A 35 -65.42 -12.22 -8.44
N GLY A 36 -64.21 -12.78 -8.36
CA GLY A 36 -63.60 -13.59 -9.41
C GLY A 36 -62.07 -13.66 -9.33
N TYR A 37 -61.45 -12.78 -8.54
CA TYR A 37 -60.02 -12.84 -8.29
C TYR A 37 -59.71 -13.95 -7.30
N ASN A 38 -58.77 -14.83 -7.63
CA ASN A 38 -58.23 -15.79 -6.67
C ASN A 38 -57.33 -15.06 -5.64
N LYS A 39 -57.03 -15.73 -4.51
CA LYS A 39 -56.20 -15.15 -3.43
C LYS A 39 -54.88 -14.59 -3.98
N ASN A 40 -54.19 -15.33 -4.86
CA ASN A 40 -52.90 -14.91 -5.42
C ASN A 40 -53.02 -13.63 -6.25
N GLN A 41 -54.04 -13.50 -7.08
CA GLN A 41 -54.26 -12.29 -7.87
C GLN A 41 -54.59 -11.08 -6.98
N LEU A 42 -55.35 -11.28 -5.89
CA LEU A 42 -55.58 -10.22 -4.90
C LEU A 42 -54.29 -9.81 -4.18
N LEU A 43 -53.37 -10.75 -3.90
CA LEU A 43 -52.06 -10.45 -3.32
C LEU A 43 -51.16 -9.67 -4.28
N THR A 44 -51.12 -10.07 -5.55
CA THR A 44 -50.38 -9.34 -6.59
C THR A 44 -50.92 -7.93 -6.76
N LEU A 45 -52.25 -7.78 -6.82
CA LEU A 45 -52.91 -6.48 -6.90
C LEU A 45 -52.60 -5.63 -5.67
N LEU A 46 -52.68 -6.21 -4.47
CA LEU A 46 -52.37 -5.49 -3.24
C LEU A 46 -50.93 -4.98 -3.23
N LYS A 47 -49.96 -5.81 -3.65
CA LYS A 47 -48.56 -5.42 -3.76
C LYS A 47 -48.38 -4.24 -4.72
N ASP A 48 -48.99 -4.29 -5.90
CA ASP A 48 -48.96 -3.20 -6.88
C ASP A 48 -49.59 -1.91 -6.32
N LEU A 49 -50.72 -2.01 -5.62
CA LEU A 49 -51.39 -0.87 -5.00
C LEU A 49 -50.56 -0.24 -3.87
N LEU A 50 -49.89 -1.04 -3.05
CA LEU A 50 -48.98 -0.56 -2.00
C LEU A 50 -47.77 0.14 -2.62
N GLN A 51 -47.15 -0.44 -3.64
CA GLN A 51 -46.02 0.18 -4.36
C GLN A 51 -46.42 1.52 -5.01
N LYS A 52 -47.63 1.59 -5.58
CA LYS A 52 -48.20 2.82 -6.16
C LYS A 52 -48.76 3.80 -5.12
N ARG A 53 -48.62 3.51 -3.82
CA ARG A 53 -49.12 4.32 -2.70
C ARG A 53 -50.63 4.61 -2.75
N LYS A 54 -51.41 3.72 -3.36
CA LYS A 54 -52.88 3.83 -3.46
C LYS A 54 -53.55 3.19 -2.24
N PHE A 55 -53.31 3.76 -1.06
CA PHE A 55 -53.66 3.14 0.23
C PHE A 55 -55.16 2.93 0.47
N GLU A 56 -56.04 3.75 -0.09
CA GLU A 56 -57.49 3.55 0.01
C GLU A 56 -57.95 2.28 -0.72
N LEU A 57 -57.46 2.07 -1.95
CA LEU A 57 -57.74 0.86 -2.73
C LEU A 57 -57.06 -0.35 -2.09
N ALA A 58 -55.83 -0.20 -1.62
CA ALA A 58 -55.13 -1.25 -0.87
C ALA A 58 -55.92 -1.67 0.38
N THR A 59 -56.54 -0.73 1.10
CA THR A 59 -57.41 -1.02 2.25
C THR A 59 -58.57 -1.92 1.84
N ARG A 60 -59.23 -1.62 0.71
CA ARG A 60 -60.37 -2.41 0.23
C ARG A 60 -59.95 -3.84 -0.13
N VAL A 61 -58.82 -4.01 -0.83
CA VAL A 61 -58.29 -5.33 -1.20
C VAL A 61 -57.86 -6.10 0.06
N ALA A 62 -57.19 -5.44 1.01
CA ALA A 62 -56.80 -6.04 2.28
C ALA A 62 -58.02 -6.54 3.08
N LEU A 63 -59.09 -5.74 3.20
CA LEU A 63 -60.32 -6.18 3.89
C LEU A 63 -60.98 -7.40 3.24
N ILE A 64 -60.88 -7.57 1.91
CA ILE A 64 -61.36 -8.77 1.23
C ILE A 64 -60.49 -9.97 1.59
N LEU A 65 -59.16 -9.81 1.56
CA LEU A 65 -58.21 -10.85 1.94
C LEU A 65 -58.40 -11.26 3.41
N PHE A 66 -58.65 -10.30 4.30
CA PHE A 66 -58.77 -10.52 5.74
C PHE A 66 -60.08 -11.23 6.14
N LYS A 67 -61.09 -11.24 5.26
CA LYS A 67 -62.31 -12.03 5.47
C LYS A 67 -62.13 -13.52 5.19
N ASN A 68 -61.09 -13.91 4.46
CA ASN A 68 -60.76 -15.33 4.26
C ASN A 68 -60.11 -15.88 5.54
N SER A 69 -60.60 -17.02 6.03
CA SER A 69 -60.11 -17.70 7.24
C SER A 69 -58.63 -18.06 7.20
N ASP A 70 -58.06 -18.16 6.00
CA ASP A 70 -56.71 -18.71 5.77
C ASP A 70 -55.64 -17.63 5.64
N THR A 71 -55.94 -16.40 6.05
CA THR A 71 -54.95 -15.30 6.04
C THR A 71 -54.18 -15.33 7.36
N SER A 72 -52.85 -15.47 7.27
CA SER A 72 -52.01 -15.49 8.46
C SER A 72 -52.04 -14.15 9.20
N ILE A 73 -51.93 -14.19 10.53
CA ILE A 73 -51.86 -12.99 11.37
C ILE A 73 -50.66 -12.13 10.98
N GLU A 74 -49.55 -12.76 10.60
CA GLU A 74 -48.36 -12.07 10.09
C GLU A 74 -48.68 -11.18 8.87
N MET A 75 -49.41 -11.72 7.91
CA MET A 75 -49.82 -11.01 6.72
C MET A 75 -50.80 -9.87 7.06
N LEU A 76 -51.75 -10.15 7.97
CA LEU A 76 -52.73 -9.19 8.45
C LEU A 76 -52.05 -7.93 9.02
N TRP A 77 -51.12 -8.11 9.96
CA TRP A 77 -50.51 -6.96 10.63
C TRP A 77 -49.53 -6.22 9.74
N LYS A 78 -48.69 -6.90 8.95
CA LYS A 78 -47.72 -6.23 8.04
C LYS A 78 -48.41 -5.33 7.02
N ILE A 79 -49.44 -5.85 6.35
CA ILE A 79 -50.22 -5.08 5.37
C ILE A 79 -51.06 -4.00 6.06
N GLY A 80 -51.72 -4.35 7.16
CA GLY A 80 -52.53 -3.40 7.91
C GLY A 80 -51.71 -2.20 8.38
N MET A 81 -50.49 -2.44 8.87
CA MET A 81 -49.58 -1.40 9.31
C MET A 81 -49.05 -0.54 8.18
N GLU A 82 -48.67 -1.13 7.04
CA GLU A 82 -48.23 -0.36 5.89
C GLU A 82 -49.33 0.57 5.37
N ILE A 83 -50.58 0.12 5.39
CA ILE A 83 -51.74 0.93 4.99
C ILE A 83 -52.02 2.03 6.01
N LEU A 84 -52.04 1.71 7.30
CA LEU A 84 -52.43 2.65 8.35
C LEU A 84 -51.36 3.72 8.60
N ARG A 85 -50.07 3.38 8.54
CA ARG A 85 -48.96 4.33 8.70
C ARG A 85 -48.95 5.46 7.68
N ASN A 86 -49.51 5.21 6.50
CA ASN A 86 -49.52 6.16 5.40
C ASN A 86 -50.86 6.91 5.24
N LYS A 87 -51.81 6.72 6.16
CA LYS A 87 -53.05 7.52 6.21
C LYS A 87 -52.89 8.70 7.16
N ASN A 88 -53.33 9.88 6.74
CA ASN A 88 -53.35 11.08 7.58
C ASN A 88 -54.27 10.86 8.80
N HIS A 89 -53.86 11.33 9.98
CA HIS A 89 -54.61 11.26 11.25
C HIS A 89 -55.02 9.84 11.69
N SER A 90 -54.22 8.82 11.36
CA SER A 90 -54.54 7.42 11.65
C SER A 90 -54.14 6.92 13.04
N ASN A 91 -53.54 7.75 13.92
CA ASN A 91 -52.92 7.25 15.16
C ASN A 91 -53.88 6.44 16.04
N ASN A 92 -55.10 6.94 16.25
CA ASN A 92 -56.12 6.21 17.02
C ASN A 92 -56.56 4.91 16.33
N HIS A 93 -56.53 4.87 15.00
CA HIS A 93 -56.84 3.66 14.23
C HIS A 93 -55.72 2.64 14.31
N CYS A 94 -54.45 3.07 14.28
CA CYS A 94 -53.29 2.21 14.52
C CYS A 94 -53.37 1.57 15.90
N HIS A 95 -53.60 2.36 16.96
CA HIS A 95 -53.73 1.85 18.33
C HIS A 95 -54.84 0.81 18.48
N ARG A 96 -56.02 1.10 17.92
CA ARG A 96 -57.13 0.14 17.91
C ARG A 96 -56.78 -1.14 17.13
N PHE A 97 -56.10 -1.01 15.99
CA PHE A 97 -55.69 -2.14 15.19
C PHE A 97 -54.70 -3.05 15.93
N PHE A 98 -53.70 -2.47 16.58
CA PHE A 98 -52.75 -3.23 17.41
C PHE A 98 -53.42 -3.89 18.61
N ASN A 99 -54.31 -3.20 19.31
CA ASN A 99 -55.06 -3.79 20.43
C ASN A 99 -55.90 -4.99 19.98
N GLN A 100 -56.55 -4.89 18.82
CA GLN A 100 -57.27 -6.01 18.22
C GLN A 100 -56.34 -7.17 17.89
N LEU A 101 -55.20 -6.90 17.24
CA LEU A 101 -54.23 -7.95 16.90
C LEU A 101 -53.66 -8.66 18.14
N LEU A 102 -53.25 -7.92 19.16
CA LEU A 102 -52.69 -8.49 20.40
C LEU A 102 -53.72 -9.37 21.13
N SER A 103 -55.00 -9.00 21.09
CA SER A 103 -56.09 -9.80 21.68
C SER A 103 -56.36 -11.12 20.96
N LEU A 104 -55.81 -11.34 19.76
CA LEU A 104 -55.93 -12.61 19.06
C LEU A 104 -55.06 -13.72 19.68
N ASN A 105 -54.23 -13.41 20.68
CA ASN A 105 -53.33 -14.34 21.37
C ASN A 105 -52.55 -15.23 20.39
N SER A 106 -51.90 -14.56 19.44
CA SER A 106 -51.11 -15.24 18.42
C SER A 106 -49.71 -15.58 18.93
N SER A 107 -49.06 -16.56 18.29
CA SER A 107 -47.63 -16.82 18.50
C SER A 107 -46.74 -15.63 18.10
N HIS A 108 -47.29 -14.62 17.42
CA HIS A 108 -46.55 -13.47 16.89
C HIS A 108 -46.74 -12.21 17.77
N ASN A 109 -47.27 -12.37 18.98
CA ASN A 109 -47.61 -11.23 19.81
C ASN A 109 -46.36 -10.43 20.22
N GLU A 110 -45.19 -11.06 20.36
CA GLU A 110 -43.94 -10.37 20.65
C GLU A 110 -43.50 -9.46 19.49
N GLU A 111 -43.57 -9.94 18.24
CA GLU A 111 -43.24 -9.15 17.05
C GLU A 111 -44.27 -8.04 16.80
N ILE A 112 -45.55 -8.32 17.01
CA ILE A 112 -46.62 -7.31 16.90
C ILE A 112 -46.41 -6.21 17.96
N LEU A 113 -46.07 -6.58 19.18
CA LEU A 113 -45.77 -5.63 20.25
C LEU A 113 -44.51 -4.82 19.95
N LEU A 114 -43.47 -5.43 19.41
CA LEU A 114 -42.27 -4.73 18.97
C LEU A 114 -42.56 -3.72 17.84
N GLU A 115 -43.38 -4.11 16.86
CA GLU A 115 -43.81 -3.21 15.78
C GLU A 115 -44.64 -2.03 16.32
N TYR A 116 -45.46 -2.28 17.36
CA TYR A 116 -46.19 -1.23 18.06
C TYR A 116 -45.23 -0.25 18.73
N ILE A 117 -44.20 -0.75 19.43
CA ILE A 117 -43.19 0.11 20.05
C ILE A 117 -42.47 0.95 19.00
N PHE A 118 -42.07 0.37 17.86
CA PHE A 118 -41.47 1.13 16.76
C PHE A 118 -42.38 2.21 16.20
N TYR A 119 -43.67 1.89 16.08
CA TYR A 119 -44.67 2.86 15.69
C TYR A 119 -44.73 4.02 16.70
N CYS A 120 -44.84 3.73 18.01
CA CYS A 120 -44.86 4.73 19.06
C CYS A 120 -43.60 5.60 19.08
N ILE A 121 -42.41 5.01 18.89
CA ILE A 121 -41.14 5.75 18.79
C ILE A 121 -41.17 6.70 17.59
N LYS A 122 -41.60 6.21 16.43
CA LYS A 122 -41.67 7.00 15.18
C LYS A 122 -42.66 8.15 15.28
N THR A 123 -43.78 7.98 15.99
CA THR A 123 -44.79 9.02 16.19
C THR A 123 -44.58 9.83 17.47
N GLU A 124 -43.45 9.63 18.17
CA GLU A 124 -43.10 10.27 19.44
C GLU A 124 -44.11 10.06 20.59
N GLN A 125 -44.88 8.98 20.54
CA GLN A 125 -45.88 8.60 21.55
C GLN A 125 -45.28 7.62 22.57
N TYR A 126 -44.20 8.01 23.25
CA TYR A 126 -43.42 7.08 24.08
C TYR A 126 -44.18 6.61 25.33
N GLU A 127 -44.93 7.48 26.01
CA GLU A 127 -45.71 7.11 27.20
C GLU A 127 -46.74 6.02 26.86
N GLU A 128 -47.40 6.12 25.70
CA GLU A 128 -48.33 5.10 25.21
C GLU A 128 -47.63 3.77 24.93
N GLY A 129 -46.43 3.82 24.32
CA GLY A 129 -45.59 2.64 24.13
C GLY A 129 -45.23 1.96 25.46
N ILE A 130 -44.88 2.74 26.48
CA ILE A 130 -44.54 2.23 27.83
C ILE A 130 -45.77 1.62 28.49
N ASN A 131 -46.90 2.32 28.50
CA ASN A 131 -48.14 1.83 29.10
C ASN A 131 -48.51 0.48 28.50
N LYS A 132 -48.50 0.40 27.17
CA LYS A 132 -48.81 -0.85 26.48
C LYS A 132 -47.81 -1.95 26.80
N LEU A 133 -46.51 -1.67 26.72
CA LEU A 133 -45.49 -2.68 27.00
C LEU A 133 -45.56 -3.16 28.45
N SER A 134 -45.87 -2.29 29.40
CA SER A 134 -45.98 -2.62 30.83
C SER A 134 -47.09 -3.63 31.14
N GLU A 135 -48.16 -3.68 30.32
CA GLU A 135 -49.22 -4.69 30.43
C GLU A 135 -48.70 -6.11 30.17
N PHE A 136 -47.67 -6.25 29.32
CA PHE A 136 -47.16 -7.55 28.87
C PHE A 136 -45.81 -7.92 29.49
N ILE A 137 -44.94 -6.94 29.79
CA ILE A 137 -43.52 -7.18 30.07
C ILE A 137 -43.26 -8.02 31.32
N PHE A 138 -44.21 -8.12 32.23
CA PHE A 138 -44.11 -8.95 33.44
C PHE A 138 -44.64 -10.39 33.23
N LEU A 139 -45.30 -10.65 32.10
CA LEU A 139 -45.88 -11.94 31.74
C LEU A 139 -44.88 -12.77 30.92
N SER A 140 -44.92 -14.10 31.07
CA SER A 140 -44.19 -15.00 30.15
C SER A 140 -45.00 -15.15 28.85
N PRO A 141 -44.37 -15.16 27.66
CA PRO A 141 -42.91 -15.18 27.41
C PRO A 141 -42.22 -13.79 27.38
N TYR A 142 -42.98 -12.68 27.34
CA TYR A 142 -42.44 -11.34 27.12
C TYR A 142 -41.33 -10.90 28.10
N LYS A 143 -41.43 -11.30 29.37
CA LYS A 143 -40.44 -10.99 30.42
C LYS A 143 -39.05 -11.59 30.15
N GLU A 144 -39.00 -12.66 29.36
CA GLU A 144 -37.79 -13.40 28.96
C GLU A 144 -37.25 -12.89 27.62
N ASN A 145 -38.02 -12.11 26.88
CA ASN A 145 -37.59 -11.51 25.62
C ASN A 145 -36.67 -10.31 25.88
N SER A 146 -35.36 -10.55 25.78
CA SER A 146 -34.32 -9.52 25.97
C SER A 146 -34.55 -8.25 25.15
N ILE A 147 -35.09 -8.36 23.93
CA ILE A 147 -35.30 -7.25 23.01
C ILE A 147 -36.44 -6.36 23.53
N LEU A 148 -37.59 -6.95 23.89
CA LEU A 148 -38.73 -6.20 24.42
C LEU A 148 -38.39 -5.50 25.73
N VAL A 149 -37.69 -6.18 26.64
CA VAL A 149 -37.21 -5.58 27.90
C VAL A 149 -36.23 -4.44 27.58
N GLY A 150 -35.33 -4.62 26.62
CA GLY A 150 -34.42 -3.58 26.16
C GLY A 150 -35.15 -2.35 25.61
N TYR A 151 -36.18 -2.55 24.78
CA TYR A 151 -37.00 -1.46 24.25
C TYR A 151 -37.83 -0.74 25.31
N SER A 152 -38.29 -1.45 26.36
CA SER A 152 -38.84 -0.81 27.55
C SER A 152 -37.85 0.20 28.14
N GLY A 153 -36.59 -0.24 28.30
CA GLY A 153 -35.51 0.63 28.75
C GLY A 153 -35.28 1.83 27.83
N ILE A 154 -35.30 1.63 26.51
CA ILE A 154 -35.12 2.72 25.52
C ILE A 154 -36.25 3.74 25.61
N LEU A 155 -37.51 3.32 25.73
CA LEU A 155 -38.63 4.25 25.86
C LEU A 155 -38.49 5.11 27.11
N TYR A 156 -38.13 4.49 28.25
CA TYR A 156 -37.82 5.22 29.47
C TYR A 156 -36.61 6.15 29.31
N PHE A 157 -35.57 5.72 28.59
CA PHE A 157 -34.39 6.53 28.30
C PHE A 157 -34.75 7.77 27.47
N ILE A 158 -35.56 7.62 26.41
CA ILE A 158 -35.99 8.74 25.57
C ILE A 158 -36.82 9.74 26.37
N LEU A 159 -37.75 9.26 27.21
CA LEU A 159 -38.51 10.14 28.08
C LEU A 159 -37.60 10.84 29.09
N TRP A 160 -36.63 10.13 29.67
CA TRP A 160 -35.63 10.75 30.54
C TRP A 160 -34.86 11.85 29.80
N GLU A 161 -34.30 11.55 28.62
CA GLU A 161 -33.52 12.49 27.80
C GLU A 161 -34.32 13.73 27.39
N LYS A 162 -35.60 13.56 26.99
CA LYS A 162 -36.51 14.67 26.65
C LYS A 162 -36.87 15.55 27.86
N ASN A 163 -36.84 15.00 29.07
CA ASN A 163 -37.15 15.72 30.31
C ASN A 163 -35.88 16.23 31.03
N LEU A 164 -34.70 16.12 30.41
CA LEU A 164 -33.51 16.81 30.92
C LEU A 164 -33.67 18.32 30.68
N PRO A 165 -33.22 19.19 31.61
CA PRO A 165 -33.25 20.63 31.39
C PRO A 165 -32.31 21.01 30.22
N GLU A 166 -32.63 22.08 29.50
CA GLU A 166 -31.97 22.45 28.22
C GLU A 166 -30.44 22.65 28.34
N ASN A 167 -29.97 23.05 29.52
CA ASN A 167 -28.54 23.16 29.86
C ASN A 167 -27.84 21.78 29.89
N VAL A 168 -28.57 20.69 30.14
CA VAL A 168 -28.09 19.30 30.20
C VAL A 168 -28.46 18.49 28.94
N GLN A 169 -29.43 18.94 28.13
CA GLN A 169 -29.89 18.27 26.90
C GLN A 169 -28.80 18.03 25.82
N LYS A 170 -27.62 18.64 25.97
CA LYS A 170 -26.45 18.33 25.14
C LYS A 170 -25.60 17.19 25.69
N PHE A 171 -26.19 16.22 26.41
CA PHE A 171 -25.47 15.00 26.80
C PHE A 171 -25.08 14.20 25.55
N ARG A 172 -23.89 14.51 25.03
CA ARG A 172 -23.26 13.73 23.97
C ARG A 172 -22.49 12.60 24.65
N LEU A 173 -22.76 11.39 24.21
CA LEU A 173 -21.97 10.23 24.60
C LEU A 173 -20.52 10.50 24.19
N PHE A 174 -19.59 10.38 25.15
CA PHE A 174 -18.16 10.67 24.97
C PHE A 174 -17.78 12.16 24.86
N ASP A 175 -18.47 13.04 25.59
CA ASP A 175 -17.98 14.41 25.84
C ASP A 175 -17.21 14.45 27.17
N TYR A 176 -15.99 15.01 27.15
CA TYR A 176 -15.15 15.15 28.35
C TYR A 176 -15.73 16.15 29.34
N ARG A 177 -16.54 17.12 28.87
CA ARG A 177 -17.25 18.09 29.70
C ARG A 177 -18.25 17.44 30.66
N ASN A 178 -18.65 16.19 30.38
CA ASN A 178 -19.46 15.40 31.32
C ASN A 178 -18.72 15.11 32.64
N MET A 179 -17.38 15.24 32.69
CA MET A 179 -16.60 15.10 33.92
C MET A 179 -16.49 16.41 34.72
N GLU A 180 -16.65 17.57 34.08
CA GLU A 180 -16.34 18.89 34.66
C GLU A 180 -17.55 19.61 35.25
N ASN A 181 -18.78 19.15 34.98
CA ASN A 181 -19.97 19.66 35.64
C ASN A 181 -20.07 19.06 37.06
N ASP A 182 -19.27 19.59 37.96
CA ASP A 182 -19.58 19.62 39.39
C ASP A 182 -20.52 20.81 39.67
N ASP A 183 -21.26 20.68 40.77
CA ASP A 183 -22.13 21.67 41.43
C ASP A 183 -23.62 21.29 41.48
N ASP A 184 -23.91 20.34 42.37
CA ASP A 184 -24.65 20.54 43.63
C ASP A 184 -26.05 21.18 43.66
N GLU A 185 -26.69 21.50 42.53
CA GLU A 185 -28.11 21.87 42.57
C GLU A 185 -29.00 20.67 42.21
N GLU A 186 -29.21 19.82 43.22
CA GLU A 186 -30.36 18.92 43.31
C GLU A 186 -31.63 19.79 43.36
N PHE A 187 -32.08 20.27 42.21
CA PHE A 187 -33.33 21.01 42.09
C PHE A 187 -34.47 20.09 42.59
N VAL A 188 -35.06 20.39 43.73
CA VAL A 188 -36.20 19.61 44.28
C VAL A 188 -37.48 20.09 43.60
N SER A 189 -37.71 19.66 42.35
CA SER A 189 -38.99 19.85 41.65
C SER A 189 -39.69 18.50 41.42
N GLN A 190 -41.03 18.48 41.36
CA GLN A 190 -41.79 17.26 41.04
C GLN A 190 -41.44 16.68 39.67
N GLU A 191 -41.03 17.54 38.72
CA GLU A 191 -40.55 17.13 37.40
C GLU A 191 -39.24 16.34 37.49
N ASN A 192 -38.36 16.69 38.44
CA ASN A 192 -37.12 15.95 38.68
C ASN A 192 -37.36 14.55 39.28
N TYR A 193 -38.42 14.37 40.07
CA TYR A 193 -38.84 13.03 40.51
C TYR A 193 -39.31 12.15 39.34
N LYS A 194 -40.12 12.70 38.41
CA LYS A 194 -40.57 11.98 37.21
C LYS A 194 -39.37 11.62 36.31
N CYS A 195 -38.47 12.57 36.08
CA CYS A 195 -37.25 12.40 35.30
C CYS A 195 -36.31 11.33 35.92
N SER A 196 -36.09 11.38 37.24
CA SER A 196 -35.27 10.39 37.96
C SER A 196 -35.88 8.98 37.90
N ASN A 197 -37.21 8.86 38.00
CA ASN A 197 -37.90 7.58 37.85
C ASN A 197 -37.74 6.99 36.45
N PHE A 198 -37.81 7.80 35.39
CA PHE A 198 -37.55 7.34 34.02
C PHE A 198 -36.13 6.80 33.87
N ARG A 199 -35.12 7.53 34.36
CA ARG A 199 -33.72 7.05 34.37
C ARG A 199 -33.56 5.72 35.11
N ARG A 200 -34.12 5.61 36.32
CA ARG A 200 -34.03 4.39 37.15
C ARG A 200 -34.69 3.20 36.45
N ASN A 201 -35.85 3.40 35.84
CA ASN A 201 -36.55 2.35 35.09
C ASN A 201 -35.79 1.98 33.81
N ALA A 202 -35.22 2.94 33.10
CA ALA A 202 -34.37 2.68 31.94
C ALA A 202 -33.18 1.79 32.32
N LYS A 203 -32.44 2.17 33.37
CA LYS A 203 -31.31 1.42 33.92
C LYS A 203 -31.69 -0.01 34.28
N LYS A 204 -32.77 -0.20 35.05
CA LYS A 204 -33.24 -1.52 35.48
C LYS A 204 -33.58 -2.42 34.28
N ASN A 205 -34.30 -1.88 33.30
CA ASN A 205 -34.67 -2.63 32.10
C ASN A 205 -33.43 -2.97 31.25
N PHE A 206 -32.45 -2.07 31.14
CA PHE A 206 -31.20 -2.38 30.44
C PHE A 206 -30.39 -3.48 31.15
N GLU A 207 -30.27 -3.43 32.48
CA GLU A 207 -29.59 -4.47 33.26
C GLU A 207 -30.29 -5.83 33.09
N GLN A 208 -31.63 -5.85 33.14
CA GLN A 208 -32.40 -7.07 32.88
C GLN A 208 -32.23 -7.58 31.44
N SER A 209 -32.31 -6.69 30.44
CA SER A 209 -32.15 -7.05 29.02
C SER A 209 -30.78 -7.65 28.74
N LEU A 210 -29.71 -7.04 29.25
CA LEU A 210 -28.34 -7.52 29.10
C LEU A 210 -28.09 -8.81 29.90
N GLY A 211 -28.76 -8.99 31.04
CA GLY A 211 -28.74 -10.24 31.81
C GLY A 211 -29.41 -11.40 31.07
N LEU A 212 -30.47 -11.13 30.30
CA LEU A 212 -31.13 -12.12 29.45
C LEU A 212 -30.32 -12.44 28.18
N ASN A 213 -29.71 -11.42 27.57
CA ASN A 213 -28.88 -11.58 26.39
C ASN A 213 -27.66 -10.65 26.43
N PRO A 214 -26.47 -11.17 26.81
CA PRO A 214 -25.25 -10.38 26.89
C PRO A 214 -24.65 -10.03 25.52
N HIS A 215 -25.25 -10.45 24.42
CA HIS A 215 -24.80 -10.15 23.05
C HIS A 215 -25.44 -8.88 22.46
N ASN A 216 -26.32 -8.21 23.20
CA ASN A 216 -27.08 -7.06 22.70
C ASN A 216 -26.29 -5.73 22.80
N ASP A 217 -25.47 -5.45 21.80
CA ASP A 217 -24.70 -4.21 21.67
C ASP A 217 -25.58 -2.94 21.57
N PHE A 218 -26.74 -3.07 20.93
CA PHE A 218 -27.68 -1.97 20.75
C PHE A 218 -28.25 -1.48 22.08
N ILE A 219 -28.47 -2.36 23.06
CA ILE A 219 -28.91 -1.98 24.41
C ILE A 219 -27.74 -1.50 25.25
N LEU A 220 -26.57 -2.12 25.12
CA LEU A 220 -25.36 -1.76 25.85
C LEU A 220 -25.04 -0.27 25.71
N GLN A 221 -25.09 0.30 24.51
CA GLN A 221 -24.76 1.71 24.29
C GLN A 221 -25.61 2.67 25.15
N TYR A 222 -26.90 2.37 25.37
CA TYR A 222 -27.79 3.20 26.18
C TYR A 222 -27.54 3.00 27.67
N TYR A 223 -27.24 1.77 28.08
CA TYR A 223 -26.86 1.48 29.45
C TYR A 223 -25.58 2.24 29.84
N ILE A 224 -24.57 2.21 28.97
CA ILE A 224 -23.31 2.94 29.18
C ILE A 224 -23.54 4.46 29.23
N LYS A 225 -24.43 5.02 28.40
CA LYS A 225 -24.83 6.44 28.50
C LYS A 225 -25.35 6.79 29.88
N ILE A 226 -26.25 5.96 30.45
CA ILE A 226 -26.76 6.18 31.81
C ILE A 226 -25.63 6.11 32.84
N LEU A 227 -24.77 5.10 32.77
CA LEU A 227 -23.67 4.97 33.73
C LEU A 227 -22.69 6.14 33.69
N ILE A 228 -22.36 6.65 32.49
CA ILE A 228 -21.53 7.85 32.32
C ILE A 228 -22.23 9.07 32.91
N PHE A 229 -23.54 9.23 32.64
CA PHE A 229 -24.31 10.33 33.21
C PHE A 229 -24.33 10.29 34.75
N GLU A 230 -24.43 9.10 35.34
CA GLU A 230 -24.36 8.88 36.79
C GLU A 230 -22.92 8.93 37.35
N LYS A 231 -21.93 9.33 36.54
CA LYS A 231 -20.50 9.38 36.90
C LYS A 231 -19.95 8.01 37.37
N HIS A 232 -20.59 6.90 37.02
CA HIS A 232 -20.15 5.53 37.32
C HIS A 232 -19.19 4.98 36.24
N PHE A 233 -18.08 5.69 36.01
CA PHE A 233 -17.12 5.36 34.94
C PHE A 233 -16.50 3.98 35.08
N GLU A 234 -16.12 3.55 36.29
CA GLU A 234 -15.55 2.22 36.51
C GLU A 234 -16.54 1.10 36.17
N LYS A 235 -17.81 1.25 36.57
CA LYS A 235 -18.87 0.30 36.24
C LYS A 235 -19.10 0.27 34.73
N ALA A 236 -19.09 1.44 34.06
CA ALA A 236 -19.22 1.51 32.61
C ALA A 236 -18.07 0.79 31.88
N TYR A 237 -16.83 1.03 32.32
CA TYR A 237 -15.65 0.36 31.79
C TYR A 237 -15.73 -1.17 31.97
N LEU A 238 -16.06 -1.63 33.18
CA LEU A 238 -16.16 -3.06 33.47
C LEU A 238 -17.24 -3.75 32.62
N ASN A 239 -18.41 -3.12 32.46
CA ASN A 239 -19.48 -3.66 31.61
C ASN A 239 -19.09 -3.70 30.14
N LEU A 240 -18.41 -2.66 29.62
CA LEU A 240 -17.89 -2.65 28.26
C LEU A 240 -16.83 -3.71 28.03
N ASN A 241 -15.90 -3.87 28.98
CA ASN A 241 -14.84 -4.85 28.89
C ASN A 241 -15.42 -6.27 28.92
N ASN A 242 -16.29 -6.57 29.89
CA ASN A 242 -16.98 -7.87 29.97
C ASN A 242 -17.78 -8.17 28.70
N PHE A 243 -18.45 -7.17 28.12
CA PHE A 243 -19.14 -7.34 26.84
C PHE A 243 -18.18 -7.72 25.71
N CYS A 244 -17.04 -7.04 25.61
CA CYS A 244 -16.01 -7.32 24.60
C CYS A 244 -15.31 -8.67 24.82
N ASP A 245 -15.24 -9.15 26.06
CA ASP A 245 -14.70 -10.46 26.40
C ASP A 245 -15.67 -11.59 25.98
N ILE A 246 -16.97 -11.39 26.21
CA ILE A 246 -18.03 -12.32 25.75
C ILE A 246 -18.17 -12.26 24.22
N ASN A 247 -17.97 -11.08 23.63
CA ASN A 247 -18.17 -10.80 22.20
C ASN A 247 -16.89 -10.27 21.53
N PRO A 248 -15.82 -11.07 21.40
CA PRO A 248 -14.52 -10.58 20.97
C PRO A 248 -14.50 -10.01 19.55
N ASN A 249 -15.46 -10.40 18.70
CA ASN A 249 -15.56 -9.96 17.31
C ASN A 249 -16.66 -8.92 17.05
N ASN A 250 -17.39 -8.49 18.09
CA ASN A 250 -18.42 -7.46 17.91
C ASN A 250 -17.76 -6.08 17.75
N LEU A 251 -17.72 -5.59 16.51
CA LEU A 251 -17.11 -4.31 16.16
C LEU A 251 -17.78 -3.11 16.84
N ILE A 252 -19.08 -3.15 17.08
CA ILE A 252 -19.81 -2.05 17.73
C ILE A 252 -19.36 -1.93 19.18
N GLY A 253 -19.31 -3.04 19.92
CA GLY A 253 -18.81 -3.10 21.30
C GLY A 253 -17.36 -2.64 21.41
N LEU A 254 -16.47 -3.11 20.54
CA LEU A 254 -15.06 -2.70 20.53
C LEU A 254 -14.91 -1.19 20.23
N LYS A 255 -15.68 -0.65 19.28
CA LYS A 255 -15.69 0.79 18.97
C LYS A 255 -16.22 1.61 20.15
N LEU A 256 -17.25 1.12 20.84
CA LEU A 256 -17.81 1.75 22.04
C LEU A 256 -16.78 1.80 23.18
N LEU A 257 -16.07 0.69 23.43
CA LEU A 257 -14.99 0.64 24.41
C LEU A 257 -13.81 1.54 24.03
N LEU A 258 -13.44 1.58 22.74
CA LEU A 258 -12.36 2.44 22.26
C LEU A 258 -12.68 3.92 22.50
N ASN A 259 -13.90 4.35 22.17
CA ASN A 259 -14.35 5.71 22.41
C ASN A 259 -14.40 6.03 23.91
N PHE A 260 -14.81 5.07 24.73
CA PHE A 260 -14.79 5.22 26.18
C PHE A 260 -13.38 5.48 26.70
N ILE A 261 -12.41 4.61 26.36
CA ILE A 261 -11.01 4.73 26.82
C ILE A 261 -10.41 6.05 26.32
N LYS A 262 -10.61 6.41 25.05
CA LYS A 262 -10.07 7.66 24.49
C LYS A 262 -10.61 8.90 25.20
N THR A 263 -11.85 8.86 25.67
CA THR A 263 -12.49 10.01 26.30
C THR A 263 -12.13 10.12 27.78
N TYR A 264 -12.28 9.02 28.52
CA TYR A 264 -12.23 9.01 29.98
C TYR A 264 -10.92 8.42 30.55
N SER A 265 -10.04 7.91 29.70
CA SER A 265 -8.76 7.28 30.10
C SER A 265 -7.64 7.60 29.10
N GLN A 266 -7.44 8.89 28.80
CA GLN A 266 -6.52 9.37 27.75
C GLN A 266 -5.07 8.88 27.89
N ASN A 267 -4.63 8.56 29.10
CA ASN A 267 -3.28 8.07 29.39
C ASN A 267 -3.14 6.54 29.29
N ASP A 268 -4.24 5.81 29.18
CA ASP A 268 -4.22 4.34 29.13
C ASP A 268 -3.74 3.85 27.76
N ILE A 269 -2.73 3.00 27.72
CA ILE A 269 -2.18 2.45 26.47
C ILE A 269 -3.10 1.35 25.89
N LYS A 270 -4.07 0.83 26.66
CA LYS A 270 -5.01 -0.21 26.21
C LYS A 270 -5.77 0.14 24.92
N TRP A 271 -5.97 1.43 24.62
CA TRP A 271 -6.60 1.82 23.35
C TRP A 271 -5.79 1.33 22.13
N VAL A 272 -4.47 1.19 22.25
CA VAL A 272 -3.56 0.72 21.19
C VAL A 272 -3.84 -0.75 20.87
N GLU A 273 -3.88 -1.60 21.90
CA GLU A 273 -4.19 -3.03 21.75
C GLU A 273 -5.59 -3.24 21.17
N LEU A 274 -6.56 -2.47 21.69
CA LEU A 274 -7.94 -2.51 21.21
C LEU A 274 -8.06 -2.05 19.76
N THR A 275 -7.33 -0.99 19.36
CA THR A 275 -7.33 -0.48 17.99
C THR A 275 -6.71 -1.51 17.03
N ASN A 276 -5.61 -2.16 17.42
CA ASN A 276 -5.04 -3.26 16.65
C ASN A 276 -6.04 -4.42 16.48
N LYS A 277 -6.77 -4.77 17.54
CA LYS A 277 -7.83 -5.78 17.48
C LYS A 277 -8.92 -5.39 16.49
N ILE A 278 -9.37 -4.12 16.51
CA ILE A 278 -10.37 -3.60 15.57
C ILE A 278 -9.85 -3.68 14.12
N ILE A 279 -8.63 -3.22 13.83
CA ILE A 279 -8.06 -3.23 12.48
C ILE A 279 -7.92 -4.66 11.93
N LYS A 280 -7.56 -5.63 12.79
CA LYS A 280 -7.49 -7.05 12.41
C LYS A 280 -8.84 -7.61 11.99
N ILE A 281 -9.93 -7.18 12.62
CA ILE A 281 -11.30 -7.61 12.29
C ILE A 281 -11.86 -6.83 11.10
N ASP A 282 -11.67 -5.51 11.10
CA ASP A 282 -12.20 -4.56 10.11
C ASP A 282 -11.04 -3.76 9.49
N LYS A 283 -10.51 -4.28 8.38
CA LYS A 283 -9.46 -3.62 7.59
C LYS A 283 -9.89 -2.25 7.05
N PHE A 284 -11.21 -2.00 6.97
CA PHE A 284 -11.83 -0.78 6.49
C PHE A 284 -12.30 0.14 7.63
N CYS A 285 -11.80 -0.06 8.85
CA CYS A 285 -12.14 0.79 9.99
C CYS A 285 -11.94 2.28 9.69
N ASP A 286 -12.59 3.14 10.48
CA ASP A 286 -12.57 4.58 10.27
C ASP A 286 -11.14 5.14 10.24
N ARG A 287 -10.83 5.89 9.18
CA ARG A 287 -9.47 6.36 8.90
C ARG A 287 -8.99 7.37 9.94
N GLU A 288 -9.81 8.37 10.24
CA GLU A 288 -9.40 9.53 11.02
C GLU A 288 -9.47 9.27 12.53
N THR A 289 -10.43 8.47 12.98
CA THR A 289 -10.67 8.25 14.42
C THR A 289 -10.03 6.98 14.96
N ILE A 290 -9.76 5.97 14.12
CA ILE A 290 -9.22 4.66 14.55
C ILE A 290 -7.82 4.45 13.97
N PHE A 291 -7.69 4.45 12.65
CA PHE A 291 -6.48 4.00 11.97
C PHE A 291 -5.31 5.01 12.09
N LEU A 292 -5.49 6.26 11.64
CA LEU A 292 -4.41 7.26 11.65
C LEU A 292 -3.88 7.57 13.06
N PRO A 293 -4.72 7.66 14.12
CA PRO A 293 -4.23 7.84 15.48
C PRO A 293 -3.25 6.73 15.93
N LEU A 294 -3.46 5.48 15.50
CA LEU A 294 -2.55 4.38 15.80
C LEU A 294 -1.22 4.51 15.07
N VAL A 295 -1.26 4.83 13.77
CA VAL A 295 -0.05 5.11 12.99
C VAL A 295 0.75 6.25 13.61
N ASP A 296 0.08 7.34 13.99
CA ASP A 296 0.71 8.50 14.63
C ASP A 296 1.30 8.16 16.00
N TYR A 297 0.65 7.28 16.76
CA TYR A 297 1.19 6.77 18.00
C TYR A 297 2.51 6.01 17.80
N TYR A 298 2.57 5.11 16.82
CA TYR A 298 3.81 4.39 16.51
C TYR A 298 4.93 5.30 16.00
N LEU A 299 4.61 6.30 15.17
CA LEU A 299 5.57 7.32 14.75
C LEU A 299 6.09 8.17 15.93
N LYS A 300 5.22 8.52 16.90
CA LYS A 300 5.64 9.21 18.13
C LYS A 300 6.58 8.34 18.98
N LEU A 301 6.28 7.04 19.13
CA LEU A 301 7.15 6.10 19.86
C LEU A 301 8.51 5.93 19.16
N PHE A 302 8.52 5.81 17.83
CA PHE A 302 9.74 5.81 17.02
C PHE A 302 10.59 7.04 17.32
N ASN A 303 10.02 8.24 17.22
CA ASN A 303 10.75 9.49 17.46
C ASN A 303 11.29 9.58 18.90
N LYS A 304 10.53 9.13 19.90
CA LYS A 304 10.96 9.10 21.31
C LYS A 304 12.13 8.15 21.53
N LYS A 305 12.11 6.95 20.92
CA LYS A 305 13.21 5.98 21.04
C LYS A 305 14.44 6.36 20.23
N ASN A 306 14.26 6.81 18.99
CA ASN A 306 15.38 7.23 18.14
C ASN A 306 16.20 8.37 18.78
N LYS A 307 15.55 9.32 19.47
CA LYS A 307 16.26 10.34 20.26
C LYS A 307 17.08 9.74 21.42
N LYS A 308 16.58 8.68 22.07
CA LYS A 308 17.29 7.98 23.15
C LYS A 308 18.45 7.13 22.63
N GLU A 309 18.28 6.43 21.51
CA GLU A 309 19.34 5.64 20.86
C GLU A 309 20.48 6.52 20.37
N MET A 310 20.20 7.72 19.87
CA MET A 310 21.23 8.69 19.49
C MET A 310 21.98 9.29 20.70
N SER A 311 21.43 9.20 21.91
CA SER A 311 22.03 9.76 23.12
C SER A 311 22.70 8.75 24.03
N LYS A 312 22.44 7.43 23.89
CA LYS A 312 23.10 6.37 24.68
C LYS A 312 23.23 5.05 23.92
N THR A 313 24.39 4.40 24.09
CA THR A 313 24.70 2.99 23.70
C THR A 313 24.04 1.98 24.66
N TYR A 314 22.71 1.94 24.73
CA TYR A 314 22.02 0.87 25.46
C TYR A 314 21.15 0.02 24.54
N SER A 315 21.29 -1.29 24.69
CA SER A 315 20.43 -2.32 24.13
C SER A 315 19.07 -2.31 24.84
N SER A 316 18.11 -1.54 24.33
CA SER A 316 16.72 -1.69 24.77
C SER A 316 16.04 -2.89 24.07
N GLU A 317 15.12 -3.57 24.76
CA GLU A 317 14.41 -4.79 24.31
C GLU A 317 13.62 -4.64 23.00
N SER A 318 13.35 -3.43 22.54
CA SER A 318 12.72 -3.19 21.24
C SER A 318 13.35 -1.97 20.58
N SER A 319 14.03 -2.18 19.44
CA SER A 319 14.66 -1.12 18.66
C SER A 319 13.61 -0.12 18.13
N SER A 320 14.01 1.13 17.89
CA SER A 320 13.17 2.12 17.20
C SER A 320 12.62 1.58 15.86
N LEU A 321 13.37 0.71 15.17
CA LEU A 321 12.96 -0.05 14.00
C LEU A 321 11.66 -0.87 14.21
N HIS A 322 11.41 -1.39 15.40
CA HIS A 322 10.18 -2.15 15.66
C HIS A 322 8.91 -1.30 15.41
N TYR A 323 8.89 -0.06 15.90
CA TYR A 323 7.71 0.81 15.74
C TYR A 323 7.55 1.34 14.31
N ILE A 324 8.66 1.58 13.60
CA ILE A 324 8.57 2.02 12.20
C ILE A 324 8.01 0.89 11.33
N LYS A 325 8.40 -0.37 11.59
CA LYS A 325 7.84 -1.55 10.92
C LYS A 325 6.35 -1.72 11.19
N LEU A 326 5.90 -1.60 12.44
CA LEU A 326 4.47 -1.68 12.75
C LEU A 326 3.65 -0.60 12.02
N ALA A 327 4.17 0.63 11.93
CA ALA A 327 3.52 1.70 11.20
C ALA A 327 3.52 1.45 9.68
N GLU A 328 4.63 0.94 9.13
CA GLU A 328 4.75 0.54 7.73
C GLU A 328 3.75 -0.57 7.37
N GLU A 329 3.72 -1.65 8.15
CA GLU A 329 2.81 -2.79 7.97
C GLU A 329 1.36 -2.34 7.93
N LEU A 330 0.93 -1.52 8.90
CA LEU A 330 -0.43 -0.98 8.94
C LEU A 330 -0.78 -0.15 7.70
N LEU A 331 0.13 0.72 7.25
CA LEU A 331 -0.10 1.57 6.07
C LEU A 331 -0.17 0.74 4.79
N ILE A 332 0.74 -0.22 4.62
CA ILE A 332 0.76 -1.11 3.46
C ILE A 332 -0.52 -1.94 3.43
N GLU A 333 -0.89 -2.60 4.53
CA GLU A 333 -2.12 -3.40 4.59
C GLU A 333 -3.38 -2.58 4.31
N ARG A 334 -3.40 -1.30 4.68
CA ARG A 334 -4.52 -0.42 4.35
C ARG A 334 -4.51 -0.01 2.88
N LEU A 335 -3.34 0.33 2.34
CA LEU A 335 -3.18 0.73 0.93
C LEU A 335 -3.43 -0.43 -0.02
N ASP A 336 -3.22 -1.68 0.39
CA ASP A 336 -3.61 -2.89 -0.36
C ASP A 336 -5.09 -2.85 -0.83
N PHE A 337 -5.95 -2.07 -0.15
CA PHE A 337 -7.37 -1.90 -0.50
C PHE A 337 -7.77 -0.45 -0.84
N GLU A 338 -6.89 0.53 -0.65
CA GLU A 338 -7.23 1.95 -0.72
C GLU A 338 -6.23 2.72 -1.58
N ILE A 339 -6.72 3.40 -2.63
CA ILE A 339 -5.85 4.04 -3.62
C ILE A 339 -5.69 5.54 -3.35
N ASP A 340 -6.77 6.25 -3.00
CA ASP A 340 -6.88 7.71 -3.18
C ASP A 340 -6.67 8.52 -1.89
N SER A 341 -5.78 8.08 -1.00
CA SER A 341 -5.59 8.74 0.30
C SER A 341 -4.25 9.44 0.44
N PHE A 342 -4.26 10.75 0.18
CA PHE A 342 -3.11 11.65 0.35
C PHE A 342 -2.34 11.42 1.66
N LYS A 343 -3.04 11.48 2.80
CA LYS A 343 -2.43 11.33 4.13
C LYS A 343 -1.72 9.99 4.33
N LEU A 344 -2.25 8.90 3.76
CA LEU A 344 -1.64 7.58 3.88
C LEU A 344 -0.34 7.50 3.07
N TRP A 345 -0.36 8.00 1.84
CA TRP A 345 0.83 8.06 0.99
C TRP A 345 1.91 8.98 1.56
N GLU A 346 1.54 10.14 2.10
CA GLU A 346 2.46 11.03 2.79
C GLU A 346 3.14 10.31 3.97
N LYS A 347 2.36 9.65 4.84
CA LYS A 347 2.92 8.92 5.99
C LYS A 347 3.83 7.78 5.52
N LEU A 348 3.43 7.03 4.51
CA LEU A 348 4.24 5.94 3.96
C LEU A 348 5.55 6.45 3.37
N ALA A 349 5.52 7.55 2.59
CA ALA A 349 6.72 8.14 2.00
C ALA A 349 7.71 8.60 3.08
N ASN A 350 7.22 9.21 4.16
CA ASN A 350 8.06 9.61 5.29
C ASN A 350 8.65 8.39 6.02
N ILE A 351 7.89 7.30 6.16
CA ILE A 351 8.37 6.04 6.75
C ILE A 351 9.46 5.40 5.88
N LEU A 352 9.23 5.30 4.57
CA LEU A 352 10.19 4.73 3.62
C LEU A 352 11.48 5.56 3.53
N LEU A 353 11.40 6.89 3.69
CA LEU A 353 12.59 7.74 3.83
C LEU A 353 13.40 7.34 5.07
N ILE A 354 12.75 7.22 6.23
CA ILE A 354 13.40 6.82 7.48
C ILE A 354 14.07 5.44 7.35
N ILE A 355 13.37 4.48 6.74
CA ILE A 355 13.89 3.12 6.55
C ILE A 355 15.10 3.12 5.61
N ASN A 356 15.03 3.84 4.50
CA ASN A 356 16.15 3.92 3.56
C ASN A 356 17.36 4.67 4.11
N GLU A 357 17.17 5.68 4.97
CA GLU A 357 18.29 6.41 5.56
C GLU A 357 18.99 5.63 6.68
N LYS A 358 18.25 4.86 7.49
CA LYS A 358 18.77 4.26 8.73
C LYS A 358 18.88 2.74 8.73
N TYR A 359 18.08 2.06 7.91
CA TYR A 359 17.83 0.63 8.01
C TYR A 359 17.94 -0.07 6.65
N LEU A 360 18.98 0.26 5.89
CA LEU A 360 19.24 -0.29 4.55
C LEU A 360 19.18 -1.83 4.55
N GLY A 361 18.33 -2.39 3.68
CA GLY A 361 18.21 -3.83 3.43
C GLY A 361 17.21 -4.59 4.32
N ILE A 362 16.47 -3.91 5.21
CA ILE A 362 15.58 -4.58 6.18
C ILE A 362 14.17 -4.86 5.61
N ASP A 363 13.77 -4.16 4.54
CA ASP A 363 12.40 -4.15 4.00
C ASP A 363 12.06 -5.26 2.99
N HIS A 364 13.00 -6.18 2.71
CA HIS A 364 12.82 -7.08 1.58
C HIS A 364 11.62 -8.04 1.70
N GLU A 365 11.18 -8.40 2.91
CA GLU A 365 10.12 -9.39 3.10
C GLU A 365 8.71 -8.85 2.85
N LEU A 366 8.35 -7.69 3.41
CA LEU A 366 7.01 -7.09 3.26
C LEU A 366 6.67 -6.80 1.79
N TRP A 367 7.67 -6.37 1.03
CA TRP A 367 7.54 -6.02 -0.36
C TRP A 367 7.67 -7.22 -1.31
N LYS A 368 8.30 -8.34 -0.90
CA LYS A 368 8.55 -9.50 -1.77
C LYS A 368 7.28 -10.01 -2.45
N ASN A 369 6.20 -10.14 -1.68
CA ASN A 369 4.92 -10.65 -2.16
C ASN A 369 4.05 -9.57 -2.83
N ARG A 370 4.39 -8.29 -2.66
CA ARG A 370 3.61 -7.15 -3.16
C ARG A 370 4.14 -6.59 -4.47
N ARG A 371 5.46 -6.59 -4.67
CA ARG A 371 6.14 -5.92 -5.80
C ARG A 371 5.48 -6.15 -7.16
N ASN A 372 5.04 -7.37 -7.45
CA ASN A 372 4.48 -7.69 -8.77
C ASN A 372 3.12 -7.03 -9.00
N TRP A 373 2.21 -7.13 -8.02
CA TRP A 373 0.82 -6.67 -8.20
C TRP A 373 0.59 -5.24 -7.70
N TRP A 374 1.34 -4.77 -6.70
CA TRP A 374 1.27 -3.38 -6.23
C TRP A 374 1.65 -2.40 -7.34
N LYS A 375 2.64 -2.79 -8.18
CA LYS A 375 3.03 -2.02 -9.37
C LYS A 375 1.81 -1.78 -10.28
N LEU A 376 1.14 -2.87 -10.67
CA LEU A 376 -0.05 -2.83 -11.52
C LEU A 376 -1.20 -2.04 -10.87
N PHE A 377 -1.46 -2.29 -9.59
CA PHE A 377 -2.60 -1.75 -8.86
C PHE A 377 -2.44 -0.25 -8.56
N HIS A 378 -1.29 0.14 -8.00
CA HIS A 378 -1.03 1.52 -7.59
C HIS A 378 -0.16 2.30 -8.56
N PHE A 379 0.37 1.77 -9.65
CA PHE A 379 1.30 2.57 -10.46
C PHE A 379 1.22 2.33 -11.97
N GLU A 380 0.35 1.46 -12.49
CA GLU A 380 0.24 1.28 -13.95
C GLU A 380 -1.10 1.80 -14.52
N ASN A 381 -1.93 2.45 -13.71
CA ASN A 381 -3.29 2.82 -14.12
C ASN A 381 -3.58 4.33 -14.23
N LYS A 382 -3.97 4.70 -15.47
CA LYS A 382 -4.80 5.84 -15.96
C LYS A 382 -4.15 7.22 -16.12
N ASN A 383 -4.49 7.88 -17.25
CA ASN A 383 -4.30 9.31 -17.48
C ASN A 383 -4.94 10.10 -16.34
N ILE A 384 -4.11 10.60 -15.44
CA ILE A 384 -4.55 11.37 -14.29
C ILE A 384 -4.65 12.84 -14.71
N ILE A 385 -5.88 13.35 -14.76
CA ILE A 385 -6.13 14.79 -14.92
C ILE A 385 -6.09 15.43 -13.53
N ILE A 386 -4.98 16.09 -13.21
CA ILE A 386 -4.81 16.83 -11.96
C ILE A 386 -5.64 18.12 -12.04
N LYS A 387 -6.68 18.21 -11.22
CA LYS A 387 -7.56 19.40 -11.14
C LYS A 387 -7.29 20.29 -9.91
N SER A 388 -6.47 19.85 -8.95
CA SER A 388 -6.19 20.57 -7.69
C SER A 388 -4.79 20.26 -7.15
N GLU A 389 -4.24 21.17 -6.34
CA GLU A 389 -2.91 21.01 -5.72
C GLU A 389 -2.84 19.80 -4.77
N ASP A 390 -3.86 19.57 -3.94
CA ASP A 390 -3.92 18.39 -3.05
C ASP A 390 -3.79 17.06 -3.82
N LYS A 391 -4.37 17.01 -5.03
CA LYS A 391 -4.23 15.85 -5.91
C LYS A 391 -2.79 15.72 -6.41
N ALA A 392 -2.12 16.83 -6.71
CA ALA A 392 -0.73 16.82 -7.15
C ALA A 392 0.21 16.31 -6.04
N GLU A 393 0.01 16.73 -4.78
CA GLU A 393 0.82 16.24 -3.65
C GLU A 393 0.64 14.74 -3.43
N PHE A 394 -0.60 14.23 -3.55
CA PHE A 394 -0.88 12.80 -3.51
C PHE A 394 -0.06 12.01 -4.55
N PHE A 395 -0.04 12.46 -5.81
CA PHE A 395 0.73 11.80 -6.86
C PHE A 395 2.24 11.87 -6.62
N ILE A 396 2.73 12.95 -6.03
CA ILE A 396 4.15 13.08 -5.67
C ILE A 396 4.53 12.08 -4.59
N TYR A 397 3.78 12.01 -3.49
CA TYR A 397 4.08 11.04 -2.43
C TYR A 397 3.98 9.60 -2.91
N ARG A 398 2.97 9.30 -3.74
CA ARG A 398 2.84 8.01 -4.42
C ARG A 398 4.07 7.70 -5.30
N ALA A 399 4.52 8.65 -6.13
CA ALA A 399 5.71 8.48 -6.96
C ALA A 399 6.99 8.32 -6.12
N ILE A 400 7.14 9.07 -5.03
CA ILE A 400 8.23 8.92 -4.05
C ILE A 400 8.25 7.50 -3.47
N CYS A 401 7.10 6.99 -3.02
CA CYS A 401 6.98 5.62 -2.52
C CYS A 401 7.42 4.61 -3.59
N SER A 402 7.03 4.81 -4.85
CA SER A 402 7.40 3.89 -5.92
C SER A 402 8.92 3.80 -6.12
N ILE A 403 9.65 4.90 -6.02
CA ILE A 403 11.11 4.93 -6.16
C ILE A 403 11.77 4.21 -4.98
N TYR A 404 11.27 4.41 -3.76
CA TYR A 404 11.78 3.71 -2.59
C TYR A 404 11.57 2.18 -2.70
N ILE A 405 10.44 1.73 -3.23
CA ILE A 405 10.07 0.30 -3.28
C ILE A 405 10.74 -0.43 -4.45
N TYR A 406 10.76 0.19 -5.63
CA TYR A 406 11.17 -0.44 -6.89
C TYR A 406 12.56 0.00 -7.38
N GLY A 407 13.11 1.08 -6.81
CA GLY A 407 14.34 1.71 -7.28
C GLY A 407 14.11 2.70 -8.42
N LYS A 408 15.19 3.41 -8.79
CA LYS A 408 15.19 4.39 -9.89
C LYS A 408 15.04 3.67 -11.24
N ASN A 409 14.42 4.35 -12.21
CA ASN A 409 14.31 3.93 -13.62
C ASN A 409 13.44 2.68 -13.90
N MET A 410 12.60 2.26 -12.96
CA MET A 410 11.51 1.35 -13.30
C MET A 410 10.44 2.15 -14.04
N ASP A 411 10.12 1.73 -15.27
CA ASP A 411 9.14 2.36 -16.16
C ASP A 411 7.77 2.42 -15.45
N LEU A 412 7.48 3.56 -14.81
CA LEU A 412 6.23 3.89 -14.13
C LEU A 412 5.58 5.05 -14.87
N LYS A 413 5.16 4.75 -16.11
CA LYS A 413 4.61 5.72 -17.08
C LYS A 413 3.35 6.46 -16.61
N SER A 414 2.78 6.13 -15.45
CA SER A 414 1.50 6.68 -14.96
C SER A 414 1.61 7.98 -14.15
N ASN A 415 2.81 8.42 -13.77
CA ASN A 415 2.96 9.50 -12.78
C ASN A 415 3.26 10.88 -13.36
N TYR A 416 3.25 11.11 -14.67
CA TYR A 416 3.68 12.41 -15.22
C TYR A 416 2.85 13.61 -14.72
N ILE A 417 3.44 14.42 -13.83
CA ILE A 417 2.90 15.73 -13.44
C ILE A 417 3.62 16.80 -14.26
N TYR A 418 2.92 17.41 -15.20
CA TYR A 418 3.43 18.59 -15.88
C TYR A 418 3.31 19.81 -14.96
N ASN A 419 4.33 20.68 -14.98
CA ASN A 419 4.31 21.99 -14.32
C ASN A 419 4.25 21.94 -12.77
N ILE A 420 5.29 21.34 -12.16
CA ILE A 420 5.41 21.16 -10.71
C ILE A 420 5.62 22.52 -10.01
N SER A 421 4.71 22.88 -9.10
CA SER A 421 4.80 24.09 -8.29
C SER A 421 6.03 24.06 -7.36
N ASN A 422 6.50 25.22 -6.89
CA ASN A 422 7.67 25.28 -6.00
C ASN A 422 7.47 24.53 -4.67
N ASN A 423 6.23 24.44 -4.17
CA ASN A 423 5.92 23.68 -2.95
C ASN A 423 6.13 22.18 -3.18
N LEU A 424 5.62 21.67 -4.29
CA LEU A 424 5.81 20.28 -4.71
C LEU A 424 7.30 19.94 -4.89
N ARG A 425 8.09 20.84 -5.49
CA ARG A 425 9.56 20.66 -5.60
C ARG A 425 10.23 20.56 -4.23
N LYS A 426 9.76 21.29 -3.22
CA LYS A 426 10.28 21.19 -1.84
C LYS A 426 10.01 19.80 -1.26
N ILE A 427 8.83 19.22 -1.50
CA ILE A 427 8.51 17.84 -1.07
C ILE A 427 9.48 16.85 -1.71
N ILE A 428 9.66 16.92 -3.03
CA ILE A 428 10.58 16.06 -3.79
C ILE A 428 12.02 16.14 -3.22
N ARG A 429 12.50 17.36 -2.99
CA ARG A 429 13.85 17.61 -2.45
C ARG A 429 13.99 17.16 -1.00
N LYS A 430 12.94 17.29 -0.17
CA LYS A 430 12.91 16.79 1.22
C LYS A 430 13.17 15.29 1.26
N HIS A 431 12.71 14.54 0.27
CA HIS A 431 12.94 13.10 0.14
C HIS A 431 14.27 12.74 -0.57
N GLY A 432 15.12 13.73 -0.87
CA GLY A 432 16.43 13.54 -1.49
C GLY A 432 16.41 13.25 -2.99
N PHE A 433 15.25 13.42 -3.64
CA PHE A 433 15.08 13.20 -5.07
C PHE A 433 15.14 14.49 -5.88
N THR A 434 15.45 14.34 -7.16
CA THR A 434 15.31 15.39 -8.17
C THR A 434 14.01 15.20 -8.94
N GLU A 435 13.50 16.29 -9.52
CA GLU A 435 12.31 16.28 -10.36
C GLU A 435 12.44 15.24 -11.50
N ARG A 436 13.64 15.08 -12.07
CA ARG A 436 13.96 14.09 -13.11
C ARG A 436 13.94 12.64 -12.64
N GLU A 437 14.21 12.38 -11.37
CA GLU A 437 14.19 11.02 -10.82
C GLU A 437 12.77 10.56 -10.51
N ILE A 438 11.87 11.51 -10.20
CA ILE A 438 10.45 11.23 -9.98
C ILE A 438 9.68 11.20 -11.29
N TYR A 439 10.09 12.05 -12.23
CA TYR A 439 9.51 12.18 -13.56
C TYR A 439 10.64 12.06 -14.58
N PRO A 440 11.01 10.83 -15.00
CA PRO A 440 11.97 10.67 -16.09
C PRO A 440 11.43 11.45 -17.30
N GLU A 441 12.25 12.26 -17.96
CA GLU A 441 11.80 13.20 -18.99
C GLU A 441 10.83 12.53 -19.97
N CYS A 442 9.64 13.12 -20.11
CA CYS A 442 8.67 12.70 -21.11
C CYS A 442 9.37 12.79 -22.47
N SER A 443 9.21 11.79 -23.33
CA SER A 443 9.77 11.87 -24.67
C SER A 443 9.27 13.14 -25.36
N GLU A 444 10.09 13.79 -26.20
CA GLU A 444 9.65 14.99 -26.94
C GLU A 444 8.33 14.76 -27.69
N GLU A 445 8.08 13.52 -28.10
CA GLU A 445 6.86 13.08 -28.78
C GLU A 445 5.62 13.06 -27.87
N GLU A 446 5.75 12.59 -26.63
CA GLU A 446 4.68 12.62 -25.63
C GLU A 446 4.36 14.06 -25.21
N LEU A 447 5.41 14.90 -25.09
CA LEU A 447 5.26 16.33 -24.80
C LEU A 447 4.53 17.04 -25.94
N LYS A 448 4.87 16.75 -27.20
CA LYS A 448 4.18 17.26 -28.40
C LYS A 448 2.72 16.81 -28.43
N LYS A 449 2.42 15.54 -28.13
CA LYS A 449 1.04 15.02 -28.03
C LYS A 449 0.23 15.73 -26.94
N TYR A 450 0.81 15.92 -25.75
CA TYR A 450 0.13 16.64 -24.66
C TYR A 450 -0.15 18.10 -25.03
N ILE A 451 0.84 18.81 -25.57
CA ILE A 451 0.69 20.20 -26.03
C ILE A 451 -0.40 20.30 -27.11
N SER A 452 -0.48 19.32 -28.03
CA SER A 452 -1.51 19.29 -29.06
C SER A 452 -2.92 18.98 -28.53
N SER A 453 -3.05 18.44 -27.31
CA SER A 453 -4.34 18.06 -26.69
C SER A 453 -4.96 19.16 -25.81
N ILE A 454 -4.23 20.23 -25.52
CA ILE A 454 -4.74 21.39 -24.78
C ILE A 454 -5.57 22.24 -25.75
N PRO A 455 -6.85 22.55 -25.47
CA PRO A 455 -7.65 23.41 -26.33
C PRO A 455 -6.97 24.79 -26.43
N ASN A 456 -6.80 25.28 -27.66
CA ASN A 456 -6.14 26.55 -28.01
C ASN A 456 -6.56 27.71 -27.10
N ILE A 457 -5.83 27.89 -26.01
CA ILE A 457 -5.77 29.11 -25.23
C ILE A 457 -4.33 29.60 -25.45
N ASP A 458 -4.18 30.89 -25.76
CA ASP A 458 -2.96 31.58 -26.21
C ASP A 458 -1.69 31.29 -25.39
N ILE A 459 -1.11 30.11 -25.58
CA ILE A 459 0.20 29.73 -25.06
C ILE A 459 1.30 30.12 -26.06
N LYS A 460 0.95 30.30 -27.35
CA LYS A 460 1.89 30.77 -28.38
C LYS A 460 2.48 32.15 -28.06
N GLU A 461 1.70 33.07 -27.51
CA GLU A 461 2.21 34.39 -27.09
C GLU A 461 3.14 34.36 -25.88
N LYS A 462 3.09 33.31 -25.05
CA LYS A 462 3.97 33.16 -23.87
C LYS A 462 5.30 32.50 -24.22
N ILE A 463 5.31 31.59 -25.20
CA ILE A 463 6.53 30.90 -25.64
C ILE A 463 7.40 31.82 -26.52
N GLU A 464 6.80 32.79 -27.24
CA GLU A 464 7.57 33.74 -28.05
C GLU A 464 8.21 34.88 -27.22
N LYS A 465 7.73 35.15 -26.01
CA LYS A 465 8.29 36.17 -25.12
C LYS A 465 9.50 35.71 -24.28
N ASP A 466 9.86 34.42 -24.30
CA ASP A 466 10.99 33.86 -23.56
C ASP A 466 12.24 33.59 -24.44
N LYS A 467 12.32 34.20 -25.64
CA LYS A 467 13.46 34.04 -26.56
C LYS A 467 14.72 34.85 -26.20
N ASP A 468 14.70 35.66 -25.14
CA ASP A 468 15.85 36.49 -24.71
C ASP A 468 16.81 35.82 -23.70
N LYS A 469 16.94 34.48 -23.73
CA LYS A 469 17.92 33.75 -22.89
C LYS A 469 19.04 33.08 -23.70
N ASN A 470 19.54 33.77 -24.72
CA ASN A 470 20.72 33.36 -25.49
C ASN A 470 22.05 33.96 -24.97
N GLU A 471 22.09 34.58 -23.79
CA GLU A 471 23.29 35.26 -23.29
C GLU A 471 24.24 34.43 -22.41
N VAL A 472 24.14 33.10 -22.37
CA VAL A 472 25.05 32.26 -21.54
C VAL A 472 25.95 31.33 -22.37
N MET A 473 26.04 31.56 -23.69
CA MET A 473 26.82 30.71 -24.60
C MET A 473 28.24 31.18 -24.96
N ASN A 474 28.78 32.26 -24.38
CA ASN A 474 30.15 32.69 -24.69
C ASN A 474 30.97 33.11 -23.46
N ILE A 475 31.50 32.12 -22.71
CA ILE A 475 32.86 32.21 -22.13
C ILE A 475 33.48 30.80 -22.19
N LYS A 476 34.40 30.60 -23.15
CA LYS A 476 35.31 29.45 -23.22
C LYS A 476 36.64 29.81 -22.52
N THR A 477 37.29 28.75 -22.00
CA THR A 477 38.73 28.57 -21.69
C THR A 477 39.31 29.41 -20.54
N ILE A 478 39.87 28.83 -19.46
CA ILE A 478 41.13 28.06 -19.38
C ILE A 478 41.03 26.98 -18.26
N PHE A 479 41.68 25.82 -18.44
CA PHE A 479 41.70 24.59 -17.61
C PHE A 479 40.53 23.59 -17.77
N GLY A 480 40.36 23.07 -18.99
CA GLY A 480 39.32 22.09 -19.35
C GLY A 480 39.25 20.84 -18.47
N LYS A 481 38.33 20.85 -17.51
CA LYS A 481 37.26 19.85 -17.27
C LYS A 481 36.29 20.44 -16.23
N ARG A 482 35.03 20.65 -16.61
CA ARG A 482 33.98 21.06 -15.65
C ARG A 482 33.79 19.94 -14.63
N ILE A 483 33.90 20.27 -13.35
CA ILE A 483 33.39 19.41 -12.27
C ILE A 483 31.91 19.16 -12.58
N SER A 484 31.53 17.89 -12.78
CA SER A 484 30.16 17.55 -13.16
C SER A 484 29.18 17.98 -12.06
N SER A 485 27.97 18.36 -12.46
CA SER A 485 26.89 18.81 -11.55
C SER A 485 26.60 17.80 -10.42
N TYR A 486 26.97 16.53 -10.58
CA TYR A 486 26.87 15.49 -9.56
C TYR A 486 27.83 15.71 -8.38
N LEU A 487 29.06 16.17 -8.62
CA LEU A 487 30.02 16.49 -7.55
C LEU A 487 29.62 17.78 -6.81
N LYS A 488 29.10 18.77 -7.56
CA LYS A 488 28.58 20.02 -7.00
C LYS A 488 27.35 19.78 -6.12
N ASN A 489 26.48 18.87 -6.53
CA ASN A 489 25.31 18.46 -5.75
C ASN A 489 25.68 17.56 -4.57
N TYR A 490 26.73 16.75 -4.66
CA TYR A 490 27.26 15.98 -3.51
C TYR A 490 27.92 16.88 -2.46
N MET A 491 28.69 17.89 -2.89
CA MET A 491 29.23 18.94 -2.01
C MET A 491 28.11 19.74 -1.33
N ASN A 492 27.01 20.01 -2.03
CA ASN A 492 25.82 20.67 -1.45
C ASN A 492 24.96 19.74 -0.57
N ARG A 493 24.99 18.41 -0.79
CA ARG A 493 24.28 17.41 0.05
C ARG A 493 24.90 17.25 1.44
N LYS A 494 26.12 17.73 1.63
CA LYS A 494 26.82 17.70 2.91
C LYS A 494 27.02 19.14 3.36
N GLU A 495 26.01 19.71 4.02
CA GLU A 495 26.27 20.70 5.08
C GLU A 495 27.07 19.98 6.19
N ILE A 496 28.36 19.75 5.92
CA ILE A 496 29.35 19.59 6.97
C ILE A 496 29.59 20.99 7.50
N THR A 497 28.70 21.45 8.36
CA THR A 497 29.14 22.38 9.40
C THR A 497 30.01 21.58 10.36
N ASN A 498 31.33 21.78 10.24
CA ASN A 498 32.37 21.59 11.26
C ASN A 498 33.01 20.21 11.48
N CYS A 499 33.17 19.39 10.45
CA CYS A 499 34.29 18.42 10.45
C CYS A 499 35.06 18.59 9.15
N GLU A 500 36.19 19.30 9.23
CA GLU A 500 37.20 19.28 8.18
C GLU A 500 37.44 17.82 7.79
N ILE A 501 37.11 17.46 6.55
CA ILE A 501 37.74 16.30 5.95
C ILE A 501 39.22 16.65 6.00
N ASP A 502 39.97 15.89 6.81
CA ASP A 502 41.40 16.09 7.00
C ASP A 502 42.01 16.36 5.63
N LYS A 503 42.64 17.53 5.51
CA LYS A 503 43.32 17.97 4.29
C LYS A 503 44.23 16.87 3.75
N ASN A 504 44.80 16.05 4.64
CA ASN A 504 45.60 14.88 4.31
C ASN A 504 44.83 13.78 3.56
N ILE A 505 43.56 13.51 3.90
CA ILE A 505 42.74 12.50 3.21
C ILE A 505 42.34 13.01 1.82
N LYS A 506 42.00 14.30 1.70
CA LYS A 506 41.71 14.92 0.41
C LYS A 506 42.93 14.92 -0.50
N GLU A 507 44.08 15.37 0.00
CA GLU A 507 45.35 15.35 -0.73
C GLU A 507 45.79 13.92 -1.08
N TYR A 508 45.55 12.94 -0.20
CA TYR A 508 45.83 11.53 -0.48
C TYR A 508 44.97 10.99 -1.62
N LEU A 509 43.66 11.25 -1.61
CA LEU A 509 42.75 10.81 -2.67
C LEU A 509 43.04 11.50 -4.01
N GLU A 510 43.39 12.79 -3.99
CA GLU A 510 43.82 13.53 -5.19
C GLU A 510 45.15 13.00 -5.73
N ARG A 511 46.12 12.68 -4.85
CA ARG A 511 47.42 12.10 -5.22
C ARG A 511 47.26 10.70 -5.80
N VAL A 512 46.44 9.84 -5.19
CA VAL A 512 46.12 8.49 -5.70
C VAL A 512 45.39 8.58 -7.04
N SER A 513 44.40 9.48 -7.17
CA SER A 513 43.67 9.70 -8.42
C SER A 513 44.59 10.17 -9.56
N ASN A 514 45.55 11.04 -9.27
CA ASN A 514 46.52 11.50 -10.25
C ASN A 514 47.49 10.38 -10.65
N GLN A 515 48.02 9.62 -9.67
CA GLN A 515 48.89 8.46 -9.93
C GLN A 515 48.21 7.39 -10.79
N PHE A 516 46.92 7.13 -10.56
CA PHE A 516 46.15 6.17 -11.35
C PHE A 516 45.77 6.67 -12.77
N ASN A 517 45.51 7.97 -12.94
CA ASN A 517 45.31 8.54 -14.28
C ASN A 517 46.57 8.46 -15.15
N PHE A 518 47.76 8.49 -14.55
CA PHE A 518 49.01 8.23 -15.25
C PHE A 518 49.12 6.76 -15.68
N LEU A 519 48.76 5.80 -14.84
CA LEU A 519 48.75 4.37 -15.17
C LEU A 519 47.81 4.01 -16.32
N ASN A 520 46.58 4.55 -16.35
CA ASN A 520 45.64 4.24 -17.44
C ASN A 520 46.05 4.84 -18.79
N LYS A 521 46.90 5.87 -18.80
CA LYS A 521 47.54 6.38 -20.01
C LYS A 521 48.75 5.52 -20.41
N ALA A 522 49.47 4.99 -19.43
CA ALA A 522 50.64 4.14 -19.61
C ALA A 522 50.34 2.74 -20.18
N TYR A 523 49.16 2.18 -19.90
CA TYR A 523 48.71 0.89 -20.45
C TYR A 523 48.19 0.95 -21.90
N GLN A 524 48.30 2.10 -22.59
CA GLN A 524 48.03 2.13 -24.02
C GLN A 524 49.19 1.45 -24.77
N SER A 525 48.86 0.60 -25.74
CA SER A 525 49.81 -0.29 -26.43
C SER A 525 51.05 0.42 -27.03
N HIS A 526 50.95 1.71 -27.37
CA HIS A 526 52.06 2.49 -27.93
C HIS A 526 53.04 3.07 -26.88
N PHE A 527 52.66 3.12 -25.59
CA PHE A 527 53.58 3.50 -24.51
C PHE A 527 54.35 2.31 -23.96
N LEU A 528 53.79 1.10 -24.07
CA LEU A 528 54.42 -0.16 -23.66
C LEU A 528 55.56 -0.60 -24.60
N SER A 529 55.72 0.00 -25.78
CA SER A 529 56.85 -0.27 -26.69
C SER A 529 58.13 0.50 -26.34
N ASN A 530 58.08 1.43 -25.38
CA ASN A 530 59.23 2.23 -24.96
C ASN A 530 59.78 1.70 -23.61
N SER A 531 61.03 1.23 -23.61
CA SER A 531 61.67 0.60 -22.44
C SER A 531 61.80 1.53 -21.23
N ASP A 532 61.95 2.83 -21.45
CA ASP A 532 62.09 3.81 -20.36
C ASP A 532 60.73 4.05 -19.69
N TYR A 533 59.67 4.10 -20.50
CA TYR A 533 58.29 4.18 -20.00
C TYR A 533 57.85 2.89 -19.30
N GLN A 534 58.29 1.72 -19.77
CA GLN A 534 58.03 0.46 -19.08
C GLN A 534 58.58 0.48 -17.64
N ASN A 535 59.81 0.95 -17.44
CA ASN A 535 60.41 1.05 -16.11
C ASN A 535 59.62 1.98 -15.18
N ASP A 536 59.21 3.15 -15.66
CA ASP A 536 58.39 4.10 -14.89
C ASP A 536 57.01 3.50 -14.53
N VAL A 537 56.42 2.73 -15.44
CA VAL A 537 55.13 2.06 -15.23
C VAL A 537 55.25 0.90 -14.24
N TYR A 538 56.32 0.12 -14.32
CA TYR A 538 56.63 -0.93 -13.35
C TYR A 538 56.94 -0.34 -11.97
N GLU A 539 57.65 0.79 -11.88
CA GLU A 539 57.89 1.48 -10.62
C GLU A 539 56.58 2.02 -10.02
N LEU A 540 55.71 2.65 -10.81
CA LEU A 540 54.39 3.11 -10.36
C LEU A 540 53.48 1.95 -9.93
N ARG A 541 53.50 0.84 -10.67
CA ARG A 541 52.81 -0.42 -10.35
C ARG A 541 53.29 -0.97 -9.01
N ASN A 542 54.60 -1.03 -8.78
CA ASN A 542 55.20 -1.49 -7.53
C ASN A 542 54.86 -0.57 -6.34
N ILE A 543 54.79 0.75 -6.58
CA ILE A 543 54.34 1.73 -5.58
C ILE A 543 52.86 1.54 -5.20
N LEU A 544 52.00 1.16 -6.15
CA LEU A 544 50.59 0.88 -5.86
C LEU A 544 50.39 -0.47 -5.17
N LEU A 545 51.13 -1.50 -5.58
CA LEU A 545 51.10 -2.82 -4.98
C LEU A 545 51.59 -2.81 -3.53
N SER A 546 52.65 -2.02 -3.24
CA SER A 546 53.11 -1.82 -1.86
C SER A 546 52.07 -1.11 -0.96
N LYS A 547 51.11 -0.39 -1.56
CA LYS A 547 49.98 0.27 -0.86
C LYS A 547 48.68 -0.54 -0.90
N LEU A 548 48.67 -1.70 -1.55
CA LEU A 548 47.46 -2.48 -1.83
C LEU A 548 46.81 -3.02 -0.55
N SER A 549 47.60 -3.40 0.47
CA SER A 549 47.09 -3.79 1.79
C SER A 549 46.40 -2.64 2.51
N GLY A 550 46.95 -1.42 2.40
CA GLY A 550 46.34 -0.18 2.90
C GLY A 550 45.05 0.18 2.14
N LEU A 551 45.02 0.00 0.81
CA LEU A 551 43.83 0.19 -0.01
C LEU A 551 42.74 -0.86 0.26
N LYS A 552 43.12 -2.14 0.44
CA LYS A 552 42.21 -3.23 0.84
C LYS A 552 41.64 -2.98 2.25
N ALA A 553 42.47 -2.56 3.21
CA ALA A 553 42.04 -2.18 4.56
C ALA A 553 41.14 -0.93 4.55
N PHE A 554 41.46 0.07 3.71
CA PHE A 554 40.63 1.25 3.49
C PHE A 554 39.27 0.87 2.89
N TYR A 555 39.22 -0.03 1.90
CA TYR A 555 37.98 -0.58 1.32
C TYR A 555 37.15 -1.38 2.34
N LYS A 556 37.82 -2.18 3.18
CA LYS A 556 37.16 -3.01 4.20
C LYS A 556 36.58 -2.18 5.33
N ASN A 557 37.25 -1.09 5.71
CA ASN A 557 36.81 -0.17 6.77
C ASN A 557 35.83 0.91 6.27
N TYR A 558 35.87 1.27 4.98
CA TYR A 558 34.94 2.20 4.36
C TYR A 558 34.20 1.53 3.20
N ARG A 559 33.11 0.81 3.52
CA ARG A 559 32.04 0.40 2.58
C ARG A 559 31.28 1.61 2.00
N ASN A 560 32.00 2.63 1.54
CA ASN A 560 31.45 3.85 0.99
C ASN A 560 31.48 3.78 -0.55
N ILE A 561 30.29 3.81 -1.14
CA ILE A 561 29.99 3.88 -2.58
C ILE A 561 30.88 4.92 -3.32
N ASN A 562 31.40 5.92 -2.61
CA ASN A 562 32.26 6.99 -3.12
C ASN A 562 33.60 6.51 -3.72
N ALA A 563 34.29 5.56 -3.10
CA ALA A 563 35.54 5.04 -3.67
C ALA A 563 35.26 4.24 -4.95
N PHE A 564 34.20 3.44 -4.94
CA PHE A 564 33.76 2.65 -6.09
C PHE A 564 33.35 3.53 -7.29
N TYR A 565 32.64 4.64 -7.07
CA TYR A 565 32.31 5.59 -8.14
C TYR A 565 33.53 6.35 -8.66
N ILE A 566 34.51 6.69 -7.80
CA ILE A 566 35.76 7.33 -8.23
C ILE A 566 36.57 6.37 -9.11
N PHE A 567 36.76 5.12 -8.67
CA PHE A 567 37.47 4.10 -9.47
C PHE A 567 36.73 3.80 -10.79
N LYS A 568 35.40 3.65 -10.76
CA LYS A 568 34.57 3.49 -11.97
C LYS A 568 34.67 4.68 -12.94
N HIS A 569 34.75 5.91 -12.42
CA HIS A 569 34.88 7.13 -13.25
C HIS A 569 36.28 7.24 -13.91
N TYR A 570 37.28 6.53 -13.37
CA TYR A 570 38.61 6.43 -13.95
C TYR A 570 38.84 5.12 -14.71
N GLY A 571 37.83 4.27 -14.89
CA GLY A 571 37.95 3.00 -15.63
C GLY A 571 38.57 1.85 -14.82
N ILE A 572 38.85 2.07 -13.54
CA ILE A 572 39.44 1.06 -12.65
C ILE A 572 38.28 0.35 -11.96
N SER A 573 38.05 -0.90 -12.30
CA SER A 573 37.11 -1.75 -11.58
C SER A 573 37.84 -2.47 -10.45
N ILE A 574 37.12 -2.95 -9.44
CA ILE A 574 37.70 -3.83 -8.42
C ILE A 574 38.38 -5.05 -9.05
N PHE A 575 37.87 -5.48 -10.21
CA PHE A 575 38.41 -6.54 -11.06
C PHE A 575 39.81 -6.23 -11.61
N HIS A 576 40.13 -4.96 -11.89
CA HIS A 576 41.51 -4.57 -12.24
C HIS A 576 42.47 -4.75 -11.07
N LEU A 577 42.04 -4.44 -9.84
CA LEU A 577 42.87 -4.61 -8.66
C LEU A 577 43.07 -6.08 -8.29
N GLU A 578 42.04 -6.91 -8.50
CA GLU A 578 42.13 -8.37 -8.36
C GLU A 578 43.07 -8.97 -9.41
N PHE A 579 42.98 -8.52 -10.67
CA PHE A 579 43.89 -8.98 -11.72
C PHE A 579 45.33 -8.49 -11.52
N LEU A 580 45.54 -7.23 -11.12
CA LEU A 580 46.88 -6.72 -10.80
C LEU A 580 47.53 -7.46 -9.61
N ASN A 581 46.71 -7.93 -8.65
CA ASN A 581 47.19 -8.77 -7.56
C ASN A 581 47.61 -10.15 -8.10
N PHE A 582 46.79 -10.76 -8.97
CA PHE A 582 47.15 -12.01 -9.65
C PHE A 582 48.42 -11.87 -10.50
N GLU A 583 48.52 -10.81 -11.30
CA GLU A 583 49.68 -10.52 -12.15
C GLU A 583 50.95 -10.26 -11.35
N TYR A 584 50.82 -9.70 -10.15
CA TYR A 584 51.95 -9.52 -9.23
C TYR A 584 52.40 -10.83 -8.59
N GLU A 585 51.45 -11.66 -8.16
CA GLU A 585 51.74 -12.95 -7.51
C GLU A 585 52.21 -14.01 -8.54
N HIS A 586 51.78 -13.89 -9.79
CA HIS A 586 51.99 -14.87 -10.85
C HIS A 586 52.34 -14.24 -12.22
N PRO A 587 53.47 -13.49 -12.33
CA PRO A 587 53.79 -12.71 -13.53
C PRO A 587 53.99 -13.56 -14.79
N GLU A 588 54.60 -14.75 -14.66
CA GLU A 588 54.80 -15.66 -15.80
C GLU A 588 53.47 -16.20 -16.33
N GLU A 589 52.54 -16.52 -15.44
CA GLU A 589 51.23 -17.05 -15.79
C GLU A 589 50.29 -15.96 -16.36
N ALA A 590 50.40 -14.73 -15.87
CA ALA A 590 49.67 -13.59 -16.42
C ALA A 590 50.08 -13.27 -17.87
N SER A 591 51.36 -13.50 -18.23
CA SER A 591 51.86 -13.29 -19.60
C SER A 591 51.12 -14.13 -20.66
N TYR A 592 50.48 -15.24 -20.27
CA TYR A 592 49.67 -16.04 -21.21
C TYR A 592 48.41 -15.31 -21.67
N PHE A 593 47.77 -14.52 -20.80
CA PHE A 593 46.59 -13.74 -21.16
C PHE A 593 46.93 -12.60 -22.13
N GLU A 594 48.09 -11.96 -21.93
CA GLU A 594 48.61 -10.94 -22.85
C GLU A 594 48.97 -11.54 -24.21
N LYS A 595 49.69 -12.67 -24.22
CA LYS A 595 50.03 -13.40 -25.46
C LYS A 595 48.78 -13.84 -26.22
N LEU A 596 47.76 -14.34 -25.51
CA LEU A 596 46.48 -14.73 -26.10
C LEU A 596 45.79 -13.52 -26.74
N HIS A 597 45.72 -12.41 -26.01
CA HIS A 597 45.12 -11.17 -26.51
C HIS A 597 45.85 -10.64 -27.75
N GLU A 598 47.18 -10.58 -27.74
CA GLU A 598 47.97 -10.14 -28.89
C GLU A 598 47.77 -11.03 -30.12
N LEU A 599 47.78 -12.35 -29.94
CA LEU A 599 47.60 -13.29 -31.05
C LEU A 599 46.20 -13.20 -31.63
N LEU A 600 45.16 -13.11 -30.80
CA LEU A 600 43.78 -12.91 -31.27
C LEU A 600 43.62 -11.63 -32.11
N PHE A 601 44.33 -10.56 -31.76
CA PHE A 601 44.32 -9.31 -32.53
C PHE A 601 45.10 -9.40 -33.86
N LYS A 602 46.12 -10.26 -33.93
CA LYS A 602 46.94 -10.49 -35.15
C LYS A 602 46.26 -11.39 -36.18
N LEU A 603 45.28 -12.22 -35.78
CA LEU A 603 44.58 -13.11 -36.72
C LEU A 603 43.77 -12.33 -37.77
N SER A 604 43.89 -12.76 -39.02
CA SER A 604 43.03 -12.32 -40.13
C SER A 604 41.60 -12.84 -39.97
N GLU A 605 40.63 -12.21 -40.64
CA GLU A 605 39.22 -12.67 -40.60
C GLU A 605 39.10 -14.13 -41.06
N SER A 606 39.82 -14.53 -42.11
CA SER A 606 39.84 -15.92 -42.58
C SER A 606 40.39 -16.92 -41.55
N GLN A 607 41.35 -16.51 -40.71
CA GLN A 607 41.86 -17.35 -39.62
C GLN A 607 40.88 -17.42 -38.44
N LEU A 608 40.20 -16.32 -38.14
CA LEU A 608 39.13 -16.30 -37.13
C LEU A 608 37.95 -17.17 -37.54
N GLU A 609 37.63 -17.28 -38.83
CA GLU A 609 36.59 -18.19 -39.32
C GLU A 609 36.95 -19.67 -39.13
N LYS A 610 38.23 -20.03 -39.27
CA LYS A 610 38.72 -21.40 -38.98
C LYS A 610 38.63 -21.76 -37.49
N LEU A 611 38.55 -20.78 -36.59
CA LEU A 611 38.35 -20.98 -35.15
C LEU A 611 36.87 -21.18 -34.75
N LYS A 612 35.91 -21.11 -35.68
CA LYS A 612 34.47 -21.34 -35.40
C LYS A 612 34.17 -22.83 -35.18
N PRO A 613 33.25 -23.22 -34.28
CA PRO A 613 32.33 -22.36 -33.50
C PRO A 613 32.94 -21.78 -32.21
N SER A 614 34.22 -22.04 -31.94
CA SER A 614 34.88 -21.74 -30.66
C SER A 614 35.29 -20.29 -30.44
N VAL A 615 35.44 -19.46 -31.49
CA VAL A 615 35.68 -18.02 -31.32
C VAL A 615 34.76 -17.21 -32.22
N THR A 616 33.92 -16.36 -31.62
CA THR A 616 33.04 -15.41 -32.32
C THR A 616 33.53 -14.00 -32.05
N TYR A 617 33.84 -13.21 -33.08
CA TYR A 617 34.19 -11.80 -32.89
C TYR A 617 32.97 -10.90 -33.13
N ILE A 618 32.86 -9.81 -32.36
CA ILE A 618 31.83 -8.79 -32.50
C ILE A 618 32.53 -7.45 -32.74
N ASN A 619 32.19 -6.79 -33.85
CA ASN A 619 32.58 -5.40 -34.08
C ASN A 619 31.67 -4.49 -33.26
N GLN A 620 32.23 -3.80 -32.26
CA GLN A 620 31.46 -2.86 -31.46
C GLN A 620 31.57 -1.45 -32.06
N SER A 621 30.52 -0.96 -32.70
CA SER A 621 30.42 0.45 -33.07
C SER A 621 30.14 1.29 -31.82
N ASN A 622 30.93 2.33 -31.55
CA ASN A 622 30.84 3.18 -30.34
C ASN A 622 29.53 3.99 -30.19
N ASN A 623 28.54 3.80 -31.06
CA ASN A 623 27.21 4.39 -30.96
C ASN A 623 26.16 3.32 -30.61
N SER A 624 25.94 3.07 -29.32
CA SER A 624 24.85 2.19 -28.86
C SER A 624 23.56 2.99 -28.61
N LYS A 625 22.70 3.04 -29.63
CA LYS A 625 21.25 2.85 -29.47
C LYS A 625 20.88 1.60 -30.28
N PHE A 626 19.97 0.80 -29.72
CA PHE A 626 19.37 -0.34 -30.40
C PHE A 626 18.84 0.06 -31.79
N LEU A 627 19.17 -0.78 -32.78
CA LEU A 627 18.61 -0.95 -34.14
C LEU A 627 17.59 0.10 -34.63
N GLU A 628 18.05 1.04 -35.46
CA GLU A 628 17.32 1.51 -36.65
C GLU A 628 18.31 1.62 -37.81
N GLU A 629 17.91 1.09 -38.97
CA GLU A 629 18.63 1.25 -40.24
C GLU A 629 18.58 2.72 -40.65
N ASN A 630 19.75 3.35 -40.87
CA ASN A 630 19.93 4.23 -42.04
C ASN A 630 21.41 4.51 -42.31
N GLN A 631 21.70 4.60 -43.60
CA GLN A 631 23.02 4.58 -44.22
C GLN A 631 23.75 5.93 -44.18
N LYS A 632 25.09 5.82 -44.22
CA LYS A 632 26.13 6.80 -44.61
C LYS A 632 26.43 7.94 -43.64
N GLU A 633 27.61 7.85 -43.00
CA GLU A 633 28.71 8.80 -43.25
C GLU A 633 30.04 8.29 -42.63
N ASN A 634 31.12 8.43 -43.40
CA ASN A 634 32.47 7.99 -43.06
C ASN A 634 33.04 8.83 -41.92
N SER A 635 33.25 8.21 -40.76
CA SER A 635 34.27 8.65 -39.80
C SER A 635 35.06 7.42 -39.37
N LEU A 636 36.39 7.57 -39.32
CA LEU A 636 37.32 6.57 -38.78
C LEU A 636 36.99 6.33 -37.30
N VAL A 637 36.04 5.44 -37.06
CA VAL A 637 35.76 4.90 -35.73
C VAL A 637 36.74 3.74 -35.53
N GLU A 638 37.59 3.84 -34.51
CA GLU A 638 38.42 2.73 -34.06
C GLU A 638 37.51 1.55 -33.70
N ASN A 639 37.47 0.55 -34.58
CA ASN A 639 36.70 -0.67 -34.36
C ASN A 639 37.34 -1.46 -33.23
N LYS A 640 36.75 -1.41 -32.03
CA LYS A 640 37.11 -2.34 -30.96
C LYS A 640 36.60 -3.73 -31.32
N LYS A 641 37.53 -4.66 -31.56
CA LYS A 641 37.25 -6.08 -31.73
C LYS A 641 37.00 -6.68 -30.36
N ILE A 642 35.86 -7.34 -30.17
CA ILE A 642 35.55 -8.09 -28.95
C ILE A 642 35.44 -9.57 -29.29
N PHE A 643 36.07 -10.44 -28.50
CA PHE A 643 36.09 -11.89 -28.73
C PHE A 643 35.18 -12.63 -27.74
N ILE A 644 34.38 -13.57 -28.24
CA ILE A 644 33.61 -14.55 -27.46
C ILE A 644 34.24 -15.92 -27.73
N ILE A 645 34.76 -16.56 -26.69
CA ILE A 645 35.40 -17.87 -26.78
C ILE A 645 34.47 -18.90 -26.13
N ASN A 646 33.97 -19.84 -26.94
CA ASN A 646 33.14 -20.96 -26.50
C ASN A 646 33.96 -22.25 -26.58
N GLN A 647 33.82 -23.12 -25.58
CA GLN A 647 34.58 -24.36 -25.37
C GLN A 647 35.02 -25.07 -26.67
N ILE A 648 36.34 -25.28 -26.82
CA ILE A 648 36.91 -26.14 -27.86
C ILE A 648 36.69 -27.59 -27.40
N LYS A 649 35.93 -28.39 -28.15
CA LYS A 649 35.94 -29.85 -27.94
C LYS A 649 37.38 -30.34 -28.17
N SER A 650 37.98 -30.97 -27.16
CA SER A 650 39.32 -31.56 -27.22
C SER A 650 39.50 -32.59 -28.35
N ASN A 651 38.41 -33.05 -28.97
CA ASN A 651 38.39 -34.09 -29.98
C ASN A 651 39.11 -33.75 -31.29
N CYS A 652 39.37 -32.47 -31.60
CA CYS A 652 40.02 -32.11 -32.87
C CYS A 652 41.51 -32.51 -32.95
N ILE A 653 42.18 -32.81 -31.83
CA ILE A 653 43.59 -33.21 -31.85
C ILE A 653 43.74 -34.75 -31.88
N GLU A 654 42.86 -35.49 -31.19
CA GLU A 654 42.90 -36.96 -31.18
C GLU A 654 42.38 -37.60 -32.49
N GLU A 655 41.44 -36.96 -33.20
CA GLU A 655 40.97 -37.47 -34.50
C GLU A 655 42.00 -37.32 -35.63
N LEU A 656 42.97 -36.40 -35.50
CA LEU A 656 44.07 -36.23 -36.46
C LEU A 656 45.30 -37.10 -36.17
N SER A 657 45.50 -37.51 -34.91
CA SER A 657 46.54 -38.48 -34.54
C SER A 657 46.14 -39.93 -34.79
N ASN A 658 44.84 -40.23 -34.76
CA ASN A 658 44.32 -41.60 -34.88
C ASN A 658 44.01 -42.04 -36.32
N THR A 659 44.26 -41.19 -37.32
CA THR A 659 44.16 -41.52 -38.75
C THR A 659 45.49 -41.93 -39.39
N VAL A 660 46.54 -42.13 -38.59
CA VAL A 660 47.81 -42.69 -39.07
C VAL A 660 47.85 -44.15 -38.64
N ASP A 661 47.61 -45.06 -39.60
CA ASP A 661 47.76 -46.51 -39.42
C ASP A 661 49.17 -46.84 -38.88
N GLU A 662 49.23 -47.71 -37.88
CA GLU A 662 50.46 -48.25 -37.28
C GLU A 662 51.30 -49.11 -38.27
N ASP A 663 50.86 -49.30 -39.51
CA ASP A 663 51.47 -50.23 -40.48
C ASP A 663 52.35 -49.59 -41.56
N ILE A 664 52.70 -48.30 -41.44
CA ILE A 664 53.72 -47.68 -42.31
C ILE A 664 54.76 -46.94 -41.46
N ILE A 665 55.52 -47.74 -40.72
CA ILE A 665 56.85 -47.37 -40.22
C ILE A 665 57.83 -47.90 -41.26
N ASP A 666 58.43 -47.02 -42.08
CA ASP A 666 59.80 -47.19 -42.63
C ASP A 666 60.32 -46.02 -43.50
N SER A 667 59.67 -44.86 -43.55
CA SER A 667 60.27 -43.65 -44.16
C SER A 667 60.00 -42.38 -43.35
N TYR A 668 60.87 -42.11 -42.37
CA TYR A 668 60.69 -41.05 -41.37
C TYR A 668 61.15 -39.62 -41.79
N GLU A 669 61.37 -39.34 -43.08
CA GLU A 669 61.79 -38.00 -43.54
C GLU A 669 60.75 -37.22 -44.38
N ASP A 670 59.68 -37.86 -44.88
CA ASP A 670 58.72 -37.22 -45.81
C ASP A 670 57.34 -36.88 -45.22
N LEU A 671 57.11 -37.13 -43.94
CA LEU A 671 55.90 -36.70 -43.22
C LEU A 671 56.09 -35.37 -42.46
N ASN A 672 56.92 -34.47 -42.98
CA ASN A 672 56.75 -33.05 -42.72
C ASN A 672 55.52 -32.58 -43.50
N ILE A 673 54.32 -32.88 -42.96
CA ILE A 673 53.10 -32.19 -43.37
C ILE A 673 53.40 -30.71 -43.15
N HIS A 674 53.62 -29.98 -44.24
CA HIS A 674 53.72 -28.53 -44.23
C HIS A 674 52.36 -27.99 -43.80
N PHE A 675 52.12 -27.97 -42.48
CA PHE A 675 51.15 -27.04 -41.91
C PHE A 675 51.56 -25.69 -42.45
N SER A 676 50.65 -25.06 -43.19
CA SER A 676 50.86 -23.68 -43.60
C SER A 676 51.16 -22.88 -42.33
N ASP A 677 52.02 -21.85 -42.41
CA ASP A 677 52.31 -21.03 -41.22
C ASP A 677 51.02 -20.49 -40.57
N THR A 678 49.95 -20.39 -41.36
CA THR A 678 48.60 -20.03 -40.88
C THR A 678 47.94 -21.05 -39.94
N ASP A 679 48.26 -22.35 -40.04
CA ASP A 679 47.70 -23.39 -39.18
C ASP A 679 48.48 -23.51 -37.85
N LYS A 680 49.78 -23.15 -37.84
CA LYS A 680 50.58 -23.06 -36.61
C LYS A 680 50.07 -21.97 -35.67
N ASP A 681 49.69 -20.81 -36.19
CA ASP A 681 49.12 -19.72 -35.40
C ASP A 681 47.80 -20.12 -34.72
N ILE A 682 46.96 -20.89 -35.42
CA ILE A 682 45.68 -21.39 -34.90
C ILE A 682 45.93 -22.40 -33.78
N ILE A 683 46.87 -23.32 -33.95
CA ILE A 683 47.26 -24.30 -32.92
C ILE A 683 47.80 -23.59 -31.67
N ASN A 684 48.65 -22.57 -31.85
CA ASN A 684 49.20 -21.78 -30.75
C ASN A 684 48.11 -21.02 -29.98
N VAL A 685 47.14 -20.43 -30.68
CA VAL A 685 45.99 -19.75 -30.05
C VAL A 685 45.16 -20.74 -29.25
N ASN A 686 44.86 -21.93 -29.78
CA ASN A 686 44.10 -22.95 -29.05
C ASN A 686 44.83 -23.43 -27.79
N GLN A 687 46.14 -23.66 -27.86
CA GLN A 687 46.93 -24.03 -26.69
C GLN A 687 46.93 -22.94 -25.61
N LEU A 688 46.97 -21.66 -26.02
CA LEU A 688 46.89 -20.53 -25.10
C LEU A 688 45.50 -20.37 -24.47
N ILE A 689 44.43 -20.60 -25.23
CA ILE A 689 43.06 -20.60 -24.69
C ILE A 689 42.95 -21.66 -23.59
N THR A 690 43.41 -22.88 -23.83
CA THR A 690 43.40 -23.95 -22.82
C THR A 690 44.23 -23.59 -21.59
N LYS A 691 45.44 -23.04 -21.77
CA LYS A 691 46.29 -22.61 -20.65
C LYS A 691 45.64 -21.49 -19.83
N CYS A 692 45.10 -20.46 -20.48
CA CYS A 692 44.39 -19.37 -19.80
C CYS A 692 43.17 -19.89 -19.03
N ASN A 693 42.45 -20.86 -19.61
CA ASN A 693 41.32 -21.51 -18.96
C ASN A 693 41.74 -22.26 -17.68
N ASP A 694 42.80 -23.06 -17.75
CA ASP A 694 43.32 -23.80 -16.60
C ASP A 694 43.78 -22.85 -15.49
N LEU A 695 44.36 -21.70 -15.84
CA LEU A 695 44.74 -20.66 -14.89
C LEU A 695 43.51 -20.01 -14.23
N CYS A 696 42.45 -19.74 -14.99
CA CYS A 696 41.22 -19.20 -14.42
C CYS A 696 40.59 -20.15 -13.41
N ILE A 697 40.61 -21.46 -13.68
CA ILE A 697 40.14 -22.50 -12.74
C ILE A 697 41.08 -22.56 -11.52
N LYS A 698 42.39 -22.69 -11.74
CA LYS A 698 43.42 -22.82 -10.70
C LYS A 698 43.39 -21.68 -9.68
N TYR A 699 43.18 -20.45 -10.15
CA TYR A 699 43.21 -19.25 -9.32
C TYR A 699 41.83 -18.62 -9.07
N SER A 700 40.75 -19.30 -9.49
CA SER A 700 39.37 -18.80 -9.36
C SER A 700 39.18 -17.40 -9.97
N ILE A 701 39.87 -17.10 -11.08
CA ILE A 701 39.73 -15.82 -11.79
C ILE A 701 38.40 -15.84 -12.52
N SER A 702 37.47 -15.02 -12.06
CA SER A 702 36.15 -14.94 -12.66
C SER A 702 36.14 -14.38 -14.09
N ASN A 703 35.26 -14.91 -14.95
CA ASN A 703 35.15 -14.53 -16.37
C ASN A 703 34.94 -13.04 -16.63
N TYR A 704 34.29 -12.32 -15.70
CA TYR A 704 34.10 -10.88 -15.83
C TYR A 704 35.39 -10.07 -15.65
N ILE A 705 36.39 -10.60 -14.93
CA ILE A 705 37.73 -9.97 -14.83
C ILE A 705 38.41 -10.01 -16.20
N ILE A 706 38.39 -11.17 -16.85
CA ILE A 706 39.03 -11.38 -18.17
C ILE A 706 38.40 -10.47 -19.23
N LYS A 707 37.06 -10.38 -19.23
CA LYS A 707 36.33 -9.44 -20.10
C LYS A 707 36.74 -8.00 -19.90
N TYR A 708 36.93 -7.59 -18.66
CA TYR A 708 37.15 -6.19 -18.33
C TYR A 708 38.59 -5.76 -18.57
N VAL A 709 39.55 -6.69 -18.50
CA VAL A 709 40.99 -6.43 -18.67
C VAL A 709 41.45 -6.63 -20.11
N PHE A 710 40.96 -7.68 -20.78
CA PHE A 710 41.44 -8.10 -22.12
C PHE A 710 40.39 -7.92 -23.22
N ASP A 711 39.25 -7.28 -22.96
CA ASP A 711 38.15 -7.15 -23.92
C ASP A 711 37.68 -8.51 -24.51
N ILE A 712 37.79 -9.62 -23.74
CA ILE A 712 37.29 -10.96 -24.10
C ILE A 712 35.92 -11.18 -23.42
N LEU A 713 34.83 -10.98 -24.16
CA LEU A 713 33.44 -10.91 -23.67
C LEU A 713 33.02 -12.12 -22.84
N PHE A 714 33.43 -13.32 -23.26
CA PHE A 714 33.17 -14.57 -22.57
C PHE A 714 34.29 -15.57 -22.88
N LEU A 715 34.81 -16.23 -21.83
CA LEU A 715 35.29 -17.61 -21.93
C LEU A 715 34.16 -18.47 -21.35
N THR A 716 33.30 -19.04 -22.20
CA THR A 716 32.26 -19.94 -21.70
C THR A 716 32.84 -21.34 -21.49
N PHE A 717 32.59 -21.86 -20.29
CA PHE A 717 32.95 -23.20 -19.85
C PHE A 717 31.95 -24.24 -20.35
#